data_AF-A0A385SD73-F1
#
_entry.id   AF-A0A385SD73-F1
#
_cell.length_a   1.000
_cell.length_b   1.000
_cell.length_c   1.000
_cell.angle_alpha   90.00
_cell.angle_beta   90.00
_cell.angle_gamma   90.00
#
_symmetry.space_group_name_H-M   'P 1'
#
loop_
_entity.id
_entity.type
_entity.pdbx_description
1 polymer ?
#
loop_
_entity_poly.entity_id
_entity_poly.type
_entity_poly.pdbx_seq_one_letter_code
_entity_poly.pdbx_strand_id
1 'polypeptide(L)'
;MKYSKGQKSNLLFDRRTSSGKTSVFPIAIFILMGLVTALPSWSQVFPVQSTTQLIPPYSVYLSDYAEPGNEKLRVILVQHDLTQPSYALRLVMSVELNGQLILRTARTFNPPPIHLNAGIPTVISGADLSPYLDSRNIDFIGYNRAEYERTRALPEGSYQITFTAYDYRRQDVQVSNAGTSFYYLAKSEPPLVNYPSCGSAIPLRTPQQVIFSWLARNTSSPNSAGNTQYEFALYETRPPGRNPNDVVLSTPPVFKTTTELTQLIYGPGEPMLLDGMTYVWRVRAIDPKGTDSFRNNGYSEACTFTYGGVNPDINIGVIKNLQAQGETEHRAKIWWEKAGVDAYRVHYRKSSGEWEWFYSDVTTESLTASTEGFIKLFDLEAEVEYETRIQAKKDGFFGPYSDVVKFKMPPRRIAHCGEENNTTTADQSRPLLSAIPNMAIDVDGIDMMLTVVEPLGNGWFKGVGEVTIPYLGGAYGVKFDKLFIDADRIAGNGRVDFITRGVALMLQQQAQNQKKNEQEKVQQQNRAAWNGTDFYEKIFQYDALDIETITVDNASYINITDAQGNVTANAELMQVLNSAPTKAIIIEDKKGDQWVVQKDKATGQTKVMKVEGGGLGSNAMVSGEALDILKKALKALRQTYSDAAINDLKENIDALNKDLQTAIQKHNDQIVTNLTASGQPDGPSIFSKYDLLEAKDASENSAFENQSAVLKDKELEFNEATLIQFVARDLDTKDDYKMIGHELRIDNQSVSDYAAAQKAQNTPESQITDKVKTEIVALLRQIFITYSNSQK
;
A
#
# COMPACT_ATOMS: atom_id res chain seq x y z
N MET A 1 -43.50 4.25 -16.29
CA MET A 1 -44.76 5.03 -16.15
C MET A 1 -44.36 6.49 -16.00
N LYS A 2 -44.51 7.36 -17.01
CA LYS A 2 -45.72 8.07 -17.48
C LYS A 2 -46.22 9.14 -16.48
N TYR A 3 -46.31 10.38 -16.98
CA TYR A 3 -47.09 11.56 -16.50
C TYR A 3 -46.47 12.42 -15.37
N SER A 4 -46.56 13.76 -15.37
CA SER A 4 -47.36 14.69 -16.19
C SER A 4 -46.79 16.11 -16.19
N LYS A 5 -47.02 16.81 -17.31
CA LYS A 5 -46.95 18.26 -17.52
C LYS A 5 -47.97 19.02 -16.66
N GLY A 6 -47.58 20.24 -16.25
CA GLY A 6 -48.16 21.54 -16.64
C GLY A 6 -49.66 21.82 -16.43
N GLN A 7 -49.96 23.00 -15.86
CA GLN A 7 -51.25 23.64 -16.08
C GLN A 7 -51.13 25.18 -16.12
N LYS A 8 -51.43 25.72 -17.31
CA LYS A 8 -51.78 27.11 -17.59
C LYS A 8 -53.24 27.33 -17.20
N SER A 9 -53.58 28.49 -16.64
CA SER A 9 -54.95 28.96 -16.47
C SER A 9 -55.33 29.87 -17.65
N ASN A 10 -56.29 29.41 -18.45
CA ASN A 10 -57.03 30.20 -19.44
C ASN A 10 -58.18 30.96 -18.76
N LEU A 11 -58.41 32.21 -19.14
CA LEU A 11 -59.73 32.84 -19.07
C LEU A 11 -60.05 33.39 -20.47
N LEU A 12 -60.95 32.67 -21.14
CA LEU A 12 -61.56 33.04 -22.42
C LEU A 12 -62.62 34.12 -22.19
N PHE A 13 -62.50 35.21 -22.93
CA PHE A 13 -63.55 36.21 -23.14
C PHE A 13 -64.30 35.84 -24.42
N ASP A 14 -65.63 35.71 -24.33
CA ASP A 14 -66.53 35.84 -25.47
C ASP A 14 -67.77 36.62 -25.04
N ARG A 15 -68.02 37.78 -25.68
CA ARG A 15 -69.38 38.28 -25.92
C ARG A 15 -69.40 39.47 -26.87
N ARG A 16 -70.01 39.19 -28.03
CA ARG A 16 -70.99 40.00 -28.79
C ARG A 16 -70.69 41.47 -29.11
N THR A 17 -70.67 41.69 -30.41
CA THR A 17 -71.00 42.91 -31.15
C THR A 17 -72.36 43.53 -30.74
N SER A 18 -72.39 44.85 -30.60
CA SER A 18 -73.59 45.68 -30.74
C SER A 18 -73.22 47.14 -31.01
N SER A 19 -74.04 47.76 -31.85
CA SER A 19 -73.90 49.03 -32.54
C SER A 19 -73.89 50.30 -31.68
N GLY A 20 -73.07 51.27 -32.10
CA GLY A 20 -73.37 52.70 -32.27
C GLY A 20 -74.19 53.45 -31.23
N LYS A 21 -73.56 54.46 -30.59
CA LYS A 21 -74.06 55.84 -30.44
C LYS A 21 -72.96 56.75 -29.86
N THR A 22 -72.86 57.94 -30.44
CA THR A 22 -71.97 59.06 -30.14
C THR A 22 -72.32 59.76 -28.81
N SER A 23 -71.33 60.34 -28.11
CA SER A 23 -71.37 61.71 -27.53
C SER A 23 -70.27 61.96 -26.45
N VAL A 24 -69.31 62.81 -26.80
CA VAL A 24 -68.66 63.87 -25.99
C VAL A 24 -68.18 63.54 -24.56
N PHE A 25 -66.98 62.94 -24.42
CA PHE A 25 -66.22 62.96 -23.16
C PHE A 25 -64.66 62.88 -23.28
N PRO A 26 -63.95 63.45 -24.29
CA PRO A 26 -62.47 63.51 -24.26
C PRO A 26 -61.88 64.93 -24.15
N ILE A 27 -62.68 65.99 -24.03
CA ILE A 27 -62.18 67.38 -24.06
C ILE A 27 -61.77 67.88 -22.67
N ALA A 28 -62.41 67.42 -21.58
CA ALA A 28 -62.12 67.87 -20.22
C ALA A 28 -60.77 67.37 -19.68
N ILE A 29 -60.29 66.20 -20.11
CA ILE A 29 -59.01 65.62 -19.67
C ILE A 29 -57.82 66.26 -20.42
N PHE A 30 -58.00 66.63 -21.68
CA PHE A 30 -56.96 67.35 -22.44
C PHE A 30 -56.79 68.80 -21.97
N ILE A 31 -57.86 69.47 -21.53
CA ILE A 31 -57.78 70.82 -20.95
C ILE A 31 -57.13 70.80 -19.56
N LEU A 32 -57.37 69.75 -18.75
CA LEU A 32 -56.74 69.61 -17.43
C LEU A 32 -55.23 69.27 -17.52
N MET A 33 -54.79 68.57 -18.57
CA MET A 33 -53.39 68.22 -18.80
C MET A 33 -52.60 69.36 -19.49
N GLY A 34 -53.28 70.28 -20.18
CA GLY A 34 -52.70 71.51 -20.74
C GLY A 34 -52.57 72.67 -19.75
N LEU A 35 -53.29 72.64 -18.62
CA LEU A 35 -53.26 73.72 -17.62
C LEU A 35 -52.16 73.57 -16.56
N VAL A 36 -51.55 72.38 -16.45
CA VAL A 36 -50.48 72.09 -15.47
C VAL A 36 -49.08 72.39 -16.04
N THR A 37 -48.94 72.59 -17.35
CA THR A 37 -47.66 72.87 -18.03
C THR A 37 -47.30 74.36 -18.13
N ALA A 38 -48.14 75.26 -17.58
CA ALA A 38 -47.97 76.72 -17.69
C ALA A 38 -47.64 77.43 -16.36
N LEU A 39 -47.10 76.72 -15.36
CA LEU A 39 -46.50 77.40 -14.20
C LEU A 39 -45.09 77.87 -14.60
N PRO A 40 -44.78 79.17 -14.62
CA PRO A 40 -43.40 79.63 -14.76
C PRO A 40 -42.63 79.12 -13.55
N SER A 41 -41.70 78.20 -13.76
CA SER A 41 -40.66 77.91 -12.79
C SER A 41 -39.77 79.14 -12.73
N TRP A 42 -39.92 79.92 -11.66
CA TRP A 42 -38.96 80.98 -11.34
C TRP A 42 -37.66 80.28 -10.94
N SER A 43 -36.84 79.98 -11.94
CA SER A 43 -35.45 79.61 -11.69
C SER A 43 -34.80 80.83 -11.05
N GLN A 44 -34.40 80.70 -9.77
CA GLN A 44 -33.66 81.74 -9.07
C GLN A 44 -32.29 81.87 -9.75
N VAL A 45 -32.12 82.89 -10.58
CA VAL A 45 -30.84 83.17 -11.22
C VAL A 45 -29.94 83.82 -10.18
N PHE A 46 -28.97 83.06 -9.69
CA PHE A 46 -27.96 83.57 -8.77
C PHE A 46 -26.81 84.22 -9.55
N PRO A 47 -26.25 85.35 -9.06
CA PRO A 47 -25.13 86.03 -9.72
C PRO A 47 -23.82 85.22 -9.68
N VAL A 48 -23.70 84.26 -8.75
CA VAL A 48 -22.56 83.34 -8.65
C VAL A 48 -23.03 81.90 -8.84
N GLN A 49 -22.25 81.11 -9.57
CA GLN A 49 -22.42 79.66 -9.66
C GLN A 49 -21.41 78.96 -8.76
N SER A 50 -21.88 78.08 -7.87
CA SER A 50 -21.08 77.23 -6.99
C SER A 50 -21.17 75.77 -7.42
N THR A 51 -20.02 75.10 -7.54
CA THR A 51 -19.92 73.67 -7.86
C THR A 51 -18.95 73.01 -6.89
N THR A 52 -19.40 72.06 -6.09
CA THR A 52 -18.54 71.32 -5.15
C THR A 52 -18.13 70.00 -5.79
N GLN A 53 -16.84 69.68 -5.73
CA GLN A 53 -16.31 68.40 -6.20
C GLN A 53 -15.57 67.70 -5.07
N LEU A 54 -15.93 66.44 -4.85
CA LEU A 54 -15.26 65.53 -3.93
C LEU A 54 -14.76 64.32 -4.72
N ILE A 55 -13.49 63.97 -4.59
CA ILE A 55 -12.84 62.90 -5.37
C ILE A 55 -12.54 61.71 -4.44
N PRO A 56 -12.98 60.47 -4.76
CA PRO A 56 -12.60 59.26 -4.01
C PRO A 56 -11.07 59.03 -4.02
N PRO A 57 -10.46 58.43 -2.99
CA PRO A 57 -11.03 57.88 -1.76
C PRO A 57 -11.56 58.93 -0.78
N TYR A 58 -12.82 58.78 -0.35
CA TYR A 58 -13.44 59.62 0.67
C TYR A 58 -12.94 59.23 2.06
N SER A 59 -12.62 60.21 2.89
CA SER A 59 -12.23 60.01 4.28
C SER A 59 -13.40 60.23 5.23
N VAL A 60 -13.41 59.50 6.34
CA VAL A 60 -14.31 59.78 7.46
C VAL A 60 -13.85 61.00 8.27
N TYR A 61 -12.63 61.50 8.07
CA TYR A 61 -12.08 62.65 8.81
C TYR A 61 -12.20 63.92 7.96
N LEU A 62 -12.87 64.95 8.47
CA LEU A 62 -13.02 66.24 7.77
C LEU A 62 -11.66 66.94 7.54
N SER A 63 -10.72 66.76 8.46
CA SER A 63 -9.37 67.34 8.38
C SER A 63 -8.57 66.84 7.18
N ASP A 64 -8.81 65.60 6.73
CA ASP A 64 -8.05 65.03 5.62
C ASP A 64 -8.29 65.82 4.33
N TYR A 65 -9.48 66.43 4.19
CA TYR A 65 -9.81 67.27 3.04
C TYR A 65 -9.17 68.66 3.09
N ALA A 66 -8.53 69.03 4.20
CA ALA A 66 -7.86 70.31 4.41
C ALA A 66 -6.33 70.22 4.28
N GLU A 67 -5.77 69.03 4.08
CA GLU A 67 -4.32 68.80 4.06
C GLU A 67 -3.66 69.49 2.84
N PRO A 68 -2.57 70.26 3.02
CA PRO A 68 -1.87 70.88 1.90
C PRO A 68 -1.43 69.87 0.82
N GLY A 69 -1.79 70.13 -0.43
CA GLY A 69 -1.53 69.21 -1.55
C GLY A 69 -2.59 68.12 -1.76
N ASN A 70 -3.59 68.02 -0.88
CA ASN A 70 -4.74 67.13 -1.05
C ASN A 70 -5.93 67.87 -1.73
N GLU A 71 -6.01 67.76 -3.05
CA GLU A 71 -7.07 68.39 -3.86
C GLU A 71 -8.36 67.55 -3.99
N LYS A 72 -8.63 66.67 -3.01
CA LYS A 72 -9.83 65.82 -3.03
C LYS A 72 -11.13 66.60 -2.86
N LEU A 73 -11.11 67.71 -2.12
CA LEU A 73 -12.25 68.62 -1.99
C LEU A 73 -11.90 69.96 -2.65
N ARG A 74 -12.75 70.43 -3.55
CA ARG A 74 -12.62 71.76 -4.15
C ARG A 74 -13.97 72.39 -4.45
N VAL A 75 -14.01 73.72 -4.37
CA VAL A 75 -15.20 74.52 -4.69
C VAL A 75 -14.93 75.42 -5.90
N ILE A 76 -15.70 75.12 -6.94
CA ILE A 76 -16.03 75.75 -8.22
C ILE A 76 -16.79 77.08 -8.17
N LEU A 77 -16.18 78.27 -8.04
CA LEU A 77 -16.96 79.53 -8.02
C LEU A 77 -16.82 80.31 -9.33
N VAL A 78 -17.95 80.69 -9.96
CA VAL A 78 -17.97 81.52 -11.16
C VAL A 78 -18.95 82.68 -10.98
N GLN A 79 -18.50 83.92 -11.11
CA GLN A 79 -19.38 85.09 -11.12
C GLN A 79 -19.90 85.37 -12.54
N HIS A 80 -21.22 85.31 -12.71
CA HIS A 80 -21.90 85.56 -13.99
C HIS A 80 -22.37 87.01 -14.17
N ASP A 81 -22.46 87.78 -13.08
CA ASP A 81 -22.77 89.21 -13.15
C ASP A 81 -21.55 90.02 -13.61
N LEU A 82 -21.54 90.38 -14.89
CA LEU A 82 -20.47 91.15 -15.53
C LEU A 82 -20.54 92.66 -15.24
N THR A 83 -21.61 93.14 -14.58
CA THR A 83 -21.75 94.57 -14.25
C THR A 83 -20.89 94.98 -13.05
N GLN A 84 -20.45 94.02 -12.23
CA GLN A 84 -19.55 94.24 -11.10
C GLN A 84 -18.18 93.61 -11.38
N PRO A 85 -17.08 94.39 -11.42
CA PRO A 85 -15.77 93.86 -11.78
C PRO A 85 -15.23 92.85 -10.76
N SER A 86 -15.60 93.01 -9.48
CA SER A 86 -15.29 92.05 -8.42
C SER A 86 -16.46 91.94 -7.43
N TYR A 87 -16.68 90.73 -6.92
CA TYR A 87 -17.70 90.44 -5.91
C TYR A 87 -17.07 89.77 -4.69
N ALA A 88 -17.35 90.30 -3.50
CA ALA A 88 -16.87 89.75 -2.23
C ALA A 88 -17.95 88.89 -1.59
N LEU A 89 -17.63 87.64 -1.30
CA LEU A 89 -18.55 86.67 -0.72
C LEU A 89 -17.90 85.89 0.43
N ARG A 90 -18.73 85.16 1.17
CA ARG A 90 -18.31 84.12 2.12
C ARG A 90 -19.01 82.81 1.77
N LEU A 91 -18.39 81.68 2.12
CA LEU A 91 -19.02 80.38 1.96
C LEU A 91 -19.75 79.95 3.22
N VAL A 92 -20.79 79.14 3.05
CA VAL A 92 -21.45 78.41 4.12
C VAL A 92 -21.47 76.95 3.69
N MET A 93 -20.83 76.10 4.49
CA MET A 93 -20.90 74.66 4.35
C MET A 93 -22.14 74.13 5.07
N SER A 94 -22.83 73.18 4.45
CA SER A 94 -23.80 72.31 5.11
C SER A 94 -23.52 70.86 4.73
N VAL A 95 -23.60 69.97 5.70
CA VAL A 95 -23.43 68.53 5.52
C VAL A 95 -24.69 67.83 5.99
N GLU A 96 -25.29 67.04 5.11
CA GLU A 96 -26.45 66.20 5.41
C GLU A 96 -26.03 64.73 5.43
N LEU A 97 -26.60 63.97 6.36
CA LEU A 97 -26.47 62.53 6.49
C LEU A 97 -27.85 61.91 6.30
N ASN A 98 -28.00 61.03 5.31
CA ASN A 98 -29.26 60.37 4.95
C ASN A 98 -30.43 61.36 4.77
N GLY A 99 -30.14 62.55 4.23
CA GLY A 99 -31.11 63.63 4.00
C GLY A 99 -31.42 64.51 5.22
N GLN A 100 -30.74 64.32 6.35
CA GLN A 100 -30.86 65.15 7.55
C GLN A 100 -29.61 66.02 7.74
N LEU A 101 -29.78 67.33 7.92
CA LEU A 101 -28.68 68.25 8.21
C LEU A 101 -28.01 67.91 9.55
N ILE A 102 -26.73 67.58 9.51
CA ILE A 102 -25.94 67.21 10.69
C ILE A 102 -24.90 68.26 11.07
N LEU A 103 -24.28 68.93 10.10
CA LEU A 103 -23.24 69.94 10.29
C LEU A 103 -23.54 71.17 9.44
N ARG A 104 -23.25 72.35 9.96
CA ARG A 104 -23.32 73.61 9.20
C ARG A 104 -22.25 74.58 9.69
N THR A 105 -21.69 75.41 8.82
CA THR A 105 -20.81 76.50 9.27
C THR A 105 -21.53 77.37 10.30
N ALA A 106 -20.88 77.64 11.43
CA ALA A 106 -21.44 78.39 12.53
C ALA A 106 -21.75 79.84 12.11
N ARG A 107 -22.89 80.38 12.55
CA ARG A 107 -23.25 81.78 12.25
C ARG A 107 -22.26 82.80 12.85
N THR A 108 -21.58 82.43 13.92
CA THR A 108 -20.56 83.26 14.59
C THR A 108 -19.22 83.28 13.84
N PHE A 109 -19.00 82.36 12.90
CA PHE A 109 -17.78 82.29 12.12
C PHE A 109 -17.86 83.20 10.89
N ASN A 110 -16.98 84.21 10.84
CA ASN A 110 -16.88 85.15 9.73
C ASN A 110 -15.43 85.21 9.19
N PRO A 111 -15.07 84.37 8.21
CA PRO A 111 -13.73 84.34 7.64
C PRO A 111 -13.43 85.58 6.76
N PRO A 112 -12.18 85.76 6.30
CA PRO A 112 -11.84 86.76 5.29
C PRO A 112 -12.70 86.61 4.01
N PRO A 113 -13.01 87.72 3.31
CA PRO A 113 -13.82 87.68 2.09
C PRO A 113 -13.09 86.94 0.97
N ILE A 114 -13.84 86.12 0.22
CA ILE A 114 -13.39 85.55 -1.05
C ILE A 114 -13.78 86.53 -2.16
N HIS A 115 -12.80 86.97 -2.93
CA HIS A 115 -13.01 87.89 -4.04
C HIS A 115 -13.07 87.12 -5.35
N LEU A 116 -14.19 87.25 -6.06
CA LEU A 116 -14.35 86.74 -7.42
C LEU A 116 -14.13 87.87 -8.42
N ASN A 117 -13.61 87.52 -9.59
CA ASN A 117 -13.59 88.38 -10.77
C ASN A 117 -14.70 87.93 -11.73
N ALA A 118 -15.34 88.90 -12.40
CA ALA A 118 -16.41 88.61 -13.35
C ALA A 118 -15.94 87.67 -14.47
N GLY A 119 -16.72 86.59 -14.71
CA GLY A 119 -16.49 85.64 -15.81
C GLY A 119 -15.33 84.65 -15.63
N ILE A 120 -14.56 84.73 -14.55
CA ILE A 120 -13.39 83.87 -14.32
C ILE A 120 -13.70 82.82 -13.24
N PRO A 121 -13.63 81.51 -13.54
CA PRO A 121 -13.73 80.47 -12.54
C PRO A 121 -12.60 80.54 -11.51
N THR A 122 -12.97 80.67 -10.24
CA THR A 122 -12.06 80.65 -9.10
C THR A 122 -12.22 79.32 -8.38
N VAL A 123 -11.13 78.56 -8.30
CA VAL A 123 -11.08 77.29 -7.57
C VAL A 123 -10.62 77.55 -6.15
N ILE A 124 -11.44 77.18 -5.18
CA ILE A 124 -11.07 77.19 -3.77
C ILE A 124 -10.61 75.78 -3.40
N SER A 125 -9.34 75.65 -2.99
CA SER A 125 -8.73 74.36 -2.64
C SER A 125 -9.21 73.85 -1.28
N GLY A 126 -9.00 72.57 -1.00
CA GLY A 126 -9.27 71.98 0.31
C GLY A 126 -8.54 72.70 1.45
N ALA A 127 -7.28 73.08 1.23
CA ALA A 127 -6.48 73.84 2.18
C ALA A 127 -7.08 75.23 2.48
N ASP A 128 -7.60 75.93 1.47
CA ASP A 128 -8.30 77.21 1.65
C ASP A 128 -9.65 77.05 2.35
N LEU A 129 -10.27 75.87 2.23
CA LEU A 129 -11.51 75.50 2.93
C LEU A 129 -11.26 75.04 4.38
N SER A 130 -10.01 74.81 4.78
CA SER A 130 -9.62 74.34 6.12
C SER A 130 -10.33 75.08 7.27
N PRO A 131 -10.45 76.44 7.27
CA PRO A 131 -11.15 77.14 8.33
C PRO A 131 -12.64 76.78 8.45
N TYR A 132 -13.29 76.37 7.36
CA TYR A 132 -14.70 75.94 7.35
C TYR A 132 -14.89 74.48 7.80
N LEU A 133 -13.82 73.68 7.74
CA LEU A 133 -13.78 72.27 8.14
C LEU A 133 -13.37 72.07 9.61
N ASP A 134 -12.91 73.14 10.27
CA ASP A 134 -12.58 73.13 11.68
C ASP A 134 -13.84 72.99 12.54
N SER A 135 -13.83 71.97 13.40
CA SER A 135 -14.83 71.72 14.45
C SER A 135 -15.30 72.95 15.25
N ARG A 136 -14.41 73.92 15.49
CA ARG A 136 -14.69 75.15 16.25
C ARG A 136 -15.59 76.12 15.48
N ASN A 137 -15.59 76.03 14.15
CA ASN A 137 -16.31 76.93 13.24
C ASN A 137 -17.58 76.28 12.66
N ILE A 138 -17.99 75.12 13.18
CA ILE A 138 -19.13 74.33 12.71
C ILE A 138 -20.15 74.17 13.83
N ASP A 139 -21.42 74.39 13.53
CA ASP A 139 -22.58 74.03 14.35
C ASP A 139 -22.97 72.57 14.10
N PHE A 140 -23.07 71.81 15.19
CA PHE A 140 -23.46 70.41 15.22
C PHE A 140 -24.96 70.31 15.54
N ILE A 141 -25.78 70.01 14.53
CA ILE A 141 -27.25 70.10 14.62
C ILE A 141 -27.85 68.70 14.83
N GLY A 142 -27.49 67.76 13.96
CA GLY A 142 -27.98 66.38 13.98
C GLY A 142 -26.93 65.35 14.41
N TYR A 143 -25.73 65.79 14.76
CA TYR A 143 -24.62 64.93 15.20
C TYR A 143 -24.05 65.44 16.52
N ASN A 144 -23.65 64.56 17.43
CA ASN A 144 -23.17 64.97 18.76
C ASN A 144 -21.72 65.50 18.67
N ARG A 145 -21.52 66.76 19.05
CA ARG A 145 -20.17 67.39 19.08
C ARG A 145 -19.17 66.61 19.94
N ALA A 146 -19.56 66.14 21.12
CA ALA A 146 -18.64 65.42 22.02
C ALA A 146 -18.19 64.09 21.41
N GLU A 147 -19.07 63.40 20.68
CA GLU A 147 -18.73 62.16 19.98
C GLU A 147 -17.80 62.41 18.78
N TYR A 148 -18.02 63.51 18.06
CA TYR A 148 -17.11 63.94 17.00
C TYR A 148 -15.73 64.32 17.54
N GLU A 149 -15.64 65.07 18.63
CA GLU A 149 -14.36 65.45 19.24
C GLU A 149 -13.56 64.22 19.72
N ARG A 150 -14.25 63.17 20.18
CA ARG A 150 -13.65 61.92 20.65
C ARG A 150 -13.09 61.07 19.52
N THR A 151 -13.82 60.95 18.41
CA THR A 151 -13.49 60.03 17.31
C THR A 151 -12.83 60.71 16.12
N ARG A 152 -13.03 62.03 15.98
CA ARG A 152 -12.76 62.86 14.79
C ARG A 152 -13.41 62.37 13.49
N ALA A 153 -14.25 61.34 13.57
CA ALA A 153 -14.80 60.64 12.43
C ALA A 153 -16.27 61.02 12.19
N LEU A 154 -16.65 61.11 10.93
CA LEU A 154 -18.03 61.16 10.48
C LEU A 154 -18.68 59.76 10.57
N PRO A 155 -19.96 59.66 10.97
CA PRO A 155 -20.71 58.40 10.97
C PRO A 155 -20.80 57.71 9.59
N GLU A 156 -21.26 56.47 9.55
CA GLU A 156 -21.56 55.79 8.27
C GLU A 156 -22.90 56.26 7.69
N GLY A 157 -22.98 56.39 6.36
CA GLY A 157 -24.20 56.71 5.62
C GLY A 157 -23.97 57.49 4.34
N SER A 158 -25.07 57.96 3.74
CA SER A 158 -25.06 58.80 2.54
C SER A 158 -24.90 60.26 2.93
N TYR A 159 -23.82 60.87 2.46
CA TYR A 159 -23.47 62.25 2.73
C TYR A 159 -23.72 63.15 1.54
N GLN A 160 -24.23 64.33 1.83
CA GLN A 160 -24.32 65.44 0.90
C GLN A 160 -23.59 66.63 1.50
N ILE A 161 -22.47 67.04 0.89
CA ILE A 161 -21.77 68.28 1.25
C ILE A 161 -22.14 69.38 0.27
N THR A 162 -22.57 70.51 0.80
CA THR A 162 -23.03 71.65 0.02
C THR A 162 -22.29 72.90 0.44
N PHE A 163 -21.75 73.63 -0.53
CA PHE A 163 -21.18 74.96 -0.34
C PHE A 163 -22.04 76.00 -1.06
N THR A 164 -22.56 76.94 -0.28
CA THR A 164 -23.39 78.05 -0.75
C THR A 164 -22.70 79.37 -0.43
N ALA A 165 -22.60 80.25 -1.42
CA ALA A 165 -22.04 81.58 -1.23
C ALA A 165 -23.11 82.57 -0.76
N TYR A 166 -22.73 83.41 0.20
CA TYR A 166 -23.50 84.53 0.73
C TYR A 166 -22.73 85.84 0.54
N ASP A 167 -23.45 86.93 0.36
CA ASP A 167 -22.88 88.28 0.31
C ASP A 167 -22.06 88.54 1.59
N TYR A 168 -20.86 89.10 1.43
CA TYR A 168 -19.96 89.31 2.57
C TYR A 168 -20.50 90.32 3.60
N ARG A 169 -21.17 91.38 3.13
CA ARG A 169 -21.72 92.44 3.98
C ARG A 169 -23.13 92.09 4.48
N ARG A 170 -23.92 91.44 3.64
CA ARG A 170 -25.29 91.02 3.95
C ARG A 170 -25.34 89.51 4.16
N GLN A 171 -24.95 89.08 5.36
CA GLN A 171 -24.69 87.67 5.66
C GLN A 171 -25.88 86.73 5.44
N ASP A 172 -27.14 87.21 5.46
CA ASP A 172 -28.33 86.41 5.19
C ASP A 172 -28.76 86.40 3.71
N VAL A 173 -28.04 87.10 2.83
CA VAL A 173 -28.34 87.16 1.39
C VAL A 173 -27.51 86.11 0.65
N GLN A 174 -28.18 85.06 0.18
CA GLN A 174 -27.58 84.04 -0.67
C GLN A 174 -27.33 84.59 -2.08
N VAL A 175 -26.15 84.31 -2.63
CA VAL A 175 -25.69 84.86 -3.92
C VAL A 175 -25.27 83.77 -4.91
N SER A 176 -25.24 82.50 -4.49
CA SER A 176 -25.04 81.35 -5.37
C SER A 176 -26.13 80.30 -5.27
N ASN A 177 -26.18 79.40 -6.26
CA ASN A 177 -26.85 78.12 -6.08
C ASN A 177 -26.17 77.29 -4.97
N ALA A 178 -26.87 76.27 -4.49
CA ALA A 178 -26.30 75.24 -3.62
C ALA A 178 -25.36 74.34 -4.43
N GLY A 179 -24.05 74.51 -4.27
CA GLY A 179 -23.05 73.66 -4.92
C GLY A 179 -22.88 72.36 -4.15
N THR A 180 -23.46 71.27 -4.64
CA THR A 180 -23.58 70.02 -3.88
C THR A 180 -22.71 68.89 -4.45
N SER A 181 -22.08 68.10 -3.57
CA SER A 181 -21.42 66.84 -3.89
C SER A 181 -21.95 65.72 -3.00
N PHE A 182 -22.15 64.54 -3.57
CA PHE A 182 -22.68 63.36 -2.90
C PHE A 182 -21.59 62.30 -2.73
N TYR A 183 -21.51 61.70 -1.56
CA TYR A 183 -20.59 60.61 -1.28
C TYR A 183 -21.17 59.66 -0.24
N TYR A 184 -20.67 58.43 -0.20
CA TYR A 184 -21.13 57.40 0.74
C TYR A 184 -19.96 56.94 1.59
N LEU A 185 -20.13 56.98 2.91
CA LEU A 185 -19.15 56.47 3.88
C LEU A 185 -19.70 55.19 4.50
N ALA A 186 -19.05 54.05 4.26
CA ALA A 186 -19.35 52.80 4.93
C ALA A 186 -18.07 52.04 5.20
N LYS A 187 -18.02 51.33 6.33
CA LYS A 187 -16.97 50.34 6.54
C LYS A 187 -17.21 49.15 5.61
N SER A 188 -16.14 48.66 5.01
CA SER A 188 -16.19 47.42 4.24
C SER A 188 -16.51 46.25 5.17
N GLU A 189 -17.37 45.33 4.72
CA GLU A 189 -17.66 44.11 5.48
C GLU A 189 -16.45 43.16 5.43
N PRO A 190 -16.15 42.44 6.52
CA PRO A 190 -15.11 41.41 6.51
C PRO A 190 -15.49 40.29 5.52
N PRO A 191 -14.51 39.48 5.08
CA PRO A 191 -14.79 38.38 4.16
C PRO A 191 -15.72 37.35 4.79
N LEU A 192 -16.53 36.69 3.95
CA LEU A 192 -17.39 35.59 4.36
C LEU A 192 -16.77 34.26 3.97
N VAL A 193 -16.38 33.45 4.95
CA VAL A 193 -15.91 32.08 4.74
C VAL A 193 -16.97 31.25 4.00
N ASN A 194 -16.58 30.47 2.98
CA ASN A 194 -17.54 29.67 2.20
C ASN A 194 -17.22 28.17 2.20
N TYR A 195 -15.95 27.79 2.11
CA TYR A 195 -15.48 26.43 2.01
C TYR A 195 -14.10 26.33 2.68
N PRO A 196 -13.87 25.30 3.52
CA PRO A 196 -14.82 24.30 4.00
C PRO A 196 -16.01 24.96 4.73
N SER A 197 -17.21 24.39 4.60
CA SER A 197 -18.38 24.94 5.30
C SER A 197 -18.20 24.77 6.82
N CYS A 198 -18.65 25.75 7.60
CA CYS A 198 -18.38 25.73 9.04
C CYS A 198 -19.09 24.55 9.72
N GLY A 199 -18.33 23.78 10.50
CA GLY A 199 -18.77 22.55 11.14
C GLY A 199 -18.68 21.30 10.26
N SER A 200 -18.27 21.42 9.00
CA SER A 200 -18.18 20.28 8.08
C SER A 200 -16.95 19.41 8.32
N ALA A 201 -17.00 18.17 7.82
CA ALA A 201 -15.86 17.28 7.72
C ALA A 201 -15.31 17.28 6.29
N ILE A 202 -13.98 17.27 6.15
CA ILE A 202 -13.30 17.20 4.85
C ILE A 202 -12.69 15.82 4.71
N PRO A 203 -12.87 15.13 3.57
CA PRO A 203 -12.29 13.80 3.37
C PRO A 203 -10.76 13.86 3.35
N LEU A 204 -10.14 12.79 3.85
CA LEU A 204 -8.69 12.58 3.76
C LEU A 204 -8.30 12.43 2.28
N ARG A 205 -7.28 13.17 1.84
CA ARG A 205 -6.69 13.06 0.48
C ARG A 205 -5.19 12.82 0.59
N THR A 206 -4.67 11.91 -0.24
CA THR A 206 -3.24 11.59 -0.33
C THR A 206 -2.78 11.80 -1.78
N PRO A 207 -1.92 12.80 -2.07
CA PRO A 207 -1.31 13.76 -1.15
C PRO A 207 -2.32 14.75 -0.54
N GLN A 208 -1.99 15.32 0.62
CA GLN A 208 -2.84 16.30 1.32
C GLN A 208 -3.17 17.48 0.41
N GLN A 209 -4.47 17.77 0.27
CA GLN A 209 -4.95 18.94 -0.45
C GLN A 209 -6.30 19.40 0.12
N VAL A 210 -6.34 20.59 0.70
CA VAL A 210 -7.55 21.25 1.20
C VAL A 210 -7.66 22.62 0.55
N ILE A 211 -8.82 22.93 -0.03
CA ILE A 211 -9.09 24.24 -0.60
C ILE A 211 -9.85 25.05 0.44
N PHE A 212 -9.36 26.26 0.72
CA PHE A 212 -10.06 27.27 1.49
C PHE A 212 -10.51 28.39 0.55
N SER A 213 -11.74 28.84 0.67
CA SER A 213 -12.20 30.00 -0.07
C SER A 213 -13.09 30.91 0.78
N TRP A 214 -13.28 32.14 0.33
CA TRP A 214 -14.16 33.10 0.97
C TRP A 214 -14.71 34.08 -0.06
N LEU A 215 -15.81 34.74 0.28
CA LEU A 215 -16.39 35.81 -0.52
C LEU A 215 -15.89 37.16 -0.02
N ALA A 216 -15.35 37.94 -0.95
CA ALA A 216 -15.02 39.35 -0.72
C ALA A 216 -16.31 40.16 -0.57
N ARG A 217 -16.44 40.95 0.50
CA ARG A 217 -17.62 41.80 0.78
C ARG A 217 -17.25 43.28 0.95
N ASN A 218 -16.19 43.67 0.28
CA ASN A 218 -15.58 45.00 0.30
C ASN A 218 -16.00 45.87 -0.92
N THR A 219 -17.04 45.47 -1.65
CA THR A 219 -17.52 46.12 -2.88
C THR A 219 -18.25 47.45 -2.63
N SER A 220 -18.58 47.76 -1.38
CA SER A 220 -19.22 49.02 -0.97
C SER A 220 -18.28 50.22 -0.99
N SER A 221 -16.96 50.00 -0.95
CA SER A 221 -15.96 51.06 -1.11
C SER A 221 -15.24 50.93 -2.45
N PRO A 222 -15.26 51.97 -3.31
CA PRO A 222 -14.46 52.01 -4.54
C PRO A 222 -12.96 51.82 -4.32
N ASN A 223 -12.44 52.07 -3.10
CA ASN A 223 -11.01 51.96 -2.81
C ASN A 223 -10.60 50.54 -2.40
N SER A 224 -11.43 49.89 -1.58
CA SER A 224 -11.22 48.50 -1.15
C SER A 224 -11.44 47.48 -2.26
N ALA A 225 -12.36 47.75 -3.19
CA ALA A 225 -12.84 46.78 -4.18
C ALA A 225 -11.76 46.15 -5.07
N GLY A 226 -10.59 46.78 -5.22
CA GLY A 226 -9.50 46.29 -6.08
C GLY A 226 -8.14 46.06 -5.39
N ASN A 227 -7.96 46.44 -4.13
CA ASN A 227 -6.64 46.45 -3.47
C ASN A 227 -6.63 45.79 -2.08
N THR A 228 -7.58 44.88 -1.80
CA THR A 228 -7.65 44.20 -0.50
C THR A 228 -6.78 42.95 -0.48
N GLN A 229 -5.92 42.84 0.53
CA GLN A 229 -5.13 41.66 0.81
C GLN A 229 -5.78 40.84 1.94
N TYR A 230 -5.63 39.52 1.90
CA TYR A 230 -6.23 38.59 2.87
C TYR A 230 -5.15 37.85 3.65
N GLU A 231 -5.18 37.96 4.96
CA GLU A 231 -4.38 37.15 5.87
C GLU A 231 -5.19 35.92 6.31
N PHE A 232 -4.75 34.73 5.92
CA PHE A 232 -5.32 33.45 6.32
C PHE A 232 -4.61 32.94 7.58
N ALA A 233 -5.37 32.41 8.54
CA ALA A 233 -4.82 31.76 9.72
C ALA A 233 -5.61 30.49 10.07
N LEU A 234 -4.88 29.40 10.31
CA LEU A 234 -5.38 28.09 10.71
C LEU A 234 -4.87 27.73 12.11
N TYR A 235 -5.74 27.17 12.95
CA TYR A 235 -5.48 26.87 14.35
C TYR A 235 -5.93 25.45 14.67
N GLU A 236 -5.18 24.77 15.53
CA GLU A 236 -5.57 23.46 16.06
C GLU A 236 -6.48 23.61 17.29
N THR A 237 -7.51 22.77 17.37
CA THR A 237 -8.42 22.73 18.50
C THR A 237 -8.08 21.56 19.43
N ARG A 238 -7.58 21.86 20.62
CA ARG A 238 -7.33 20.87 21.69
C ARG A 238 -7.80 21.41 23.04
N PRO A 239 -8.59 20.67 23.82
CA PRO A 239 -9.39 19.48 23.44
C PRO A 239 -10.51 19.81 22.41
N PRO A 240 -11.12 18.81 21.75
CA PRO A 240 -12.23 19.02 20.81
C PRO A 240 -13.46 19.65 21.49
N GLY A 241 -14.25 20.43 20.74
CA GLY A 241 -15.47 21.08 21.24
C GLY A 241 -15.27 22.46 21.91
N ARG A 242 -14.04 23.00 21.92
CA ARG A 242 -13.80 24.39 22.37
C ARG A 242 -14.51 25.40 21.46
N ASN A 243 -14.91 26.54 22.04
CA ASN A 243 -15.47 27.65 21.28
C ASN A 243 -14.43 28.17 20.26
N PRO A 244 -14.76 28.25 18.96
CA PRO A 244 -13.83 28.70 17.93
C PRO A 244 -13.25 30.09 18.17
N ASN A 245 -14.04 31.00 18.76
CA ASN A 245 -13.60 32.35 19.07
C ASN A 245 -12.55 32.38 20.19
N ASP A 246 -12.63 31.46 21.16
CA ASP A 246 -11.63 31.37 22.23
C ASP A 246 -10.32 30.79 21.69
N VAL A 247 -10.39 29.82 20.76
CA VAL A 247 -9.22 29.18 20.15
C VAL A 247 -8.38 30.21 19.40
N VAL A 248 -8.99 31.06 18.57
CA VAL A 248 -8.28 32.06 17.78
C VAL A 248 -7.67 33.22 18.60
N LEU A 249 -8.06 33.35 19.89
CA LEU A 249 -7.52 34.34 20.82
C LEU A 249 -6.46 33.76 21.76
N SER A 250 -6.51 32.46 22.05
CA SER A 250 -5.68 31.81 23.07
C SER A 250 -4.60 30.88 22.50
N THR A 251 -4.72 30.46 21.24
CA THR A 251 -3.82 29.50 20.60
C THR A 251 -3.06 30.16 19.44
N PRO A 252 -1.74 29.91 19.28
CA PRO A 252 -1.01 30.34 18.08
C PRO A 252 -1.49 29.58 16.82
N PRO A 253 -1.50 30.21 15.64
CA PRO A 253 -1.87 29.52 14.40
C PRO A 253 -0.79 28.50 14.01
N VAL A 254 -1.23 27.33 13.54
CA VAL A 254 -0.35 26.30 12.96
C VAL A 254 0.10 26.67 11.55
N PHE A 255 -0.71 27.47 10.85
CA PHE A 255 -0.34 28.02 9.57
C PHE A 255 -0.93 29.42 9.42
N LYS A 256 -0.11 30.34 8.89
CA LYS A 256 -0.50 31.72 8.65
C LYS A 256 0.17 32.21 7.37
N THR A 257 -0.61 32.79 6.47
CA THR A 257 -0.10 33.32 5.20
C THR A 257 -0.94 34.49 4.71
N THR A 258 -0.46 35.21 3.71
CA THR A 258 -1.14 36.36 3.12
C THR A 258 -1.27 36.20 1.61
N THR A 259 -2.44 36.50 1.05
CA THR A 259 -2.74 36.36 -0.38
C THR A 259 -3.66 37.47 -0.86
N GLU A 260 -3.59 37.83 -2.14
CA GLU A 260 -4.54 38.75 -2.79
C GLU A 260 -5.75 38.00 -3.38
N LEU A 261 -5.67 36.67 -3.46
CA LEU A 261 -6.75 35.82 -3.96
C LEU A 261 -7.81 35.59 -2.87
N THR A 262 -9.04 35.30 -3.29
CA THR A 262 -10.13 34.89 -2.39
C THR A 262 -10.18 33.38 -2.14
N GLN A 263 -9.07 32.70 -2.40
CA GLN A 263 -8.88 31.27 -2.22
C GLN A 263 -7.42 30.96 -1.85
N LEU A 264 -7.24 29.89 -1.11
CA LEU A 264 -5.95 29.34 -0.69
C LEU A 264 -5.99 27.82 -0.85
N ILE A 265 -5.00 27.27 -1.54
CA ILE A 265 -4.80 25.81 -1.64
C ILE A 265 -3.78 25.42 -0.57
N TYR A 266 -4.19 24.58 0.37
CA TYR A 266 -3.35 24.01 1.41
C TYR A 266 -2.94 22.60 0.97
N GLY A 267 -1.70 22.47 0.49
CA GLY A 267 -1.17 21.28 -0.16
C GLY A 267 -0.24 20.44 0.72
N PRO A 268 0.66 19.65 0.08
CA PRO A 268 1.61 18.80 0.79
C PRO A 268 2.86 19.54 1.29
N GLY A 269 3.06 20.81 0.91
CA GLY A 269 4.20 21.62 1.37
C GLY A 269 3.93 22.33 2.71
N GLU A 270 2.66 22.46 3.07
CA GLU A 270 2.18 23.04 4.32
C GLU A 270 2.16 22.00 5.46
N PRO A 271 2.12 22.42 6.74
CA PRO A 271 2.07 21.51 7.87
C PRO A 271 0.98 20.44 7.74
N MET A 272 1.31 19.19 8.06
CA MET A 272 0.39 18.07 7.90
C MET A 272 -0.77 18.14 8.89
N LEU A 273 -2.00 17.99 8.40
CA LEU A 273 -3.21 17.91 9.20
C LEU A 273 -3.41 16.46 9.67
N LEU A 274 -3.73 16.31 10.95
CA LEU A 274 -4.02 15.02 11.58
C LEU A 274 -5.47 14.58 11.32
N ASP A 275 -5.65 13.30 11.02
CA ASP A 275 -6.96 12.65 10.84
C ASP A 275 -7.80 12.71 12.14
N GLY A 276 -9.10 12.96 12.00
CA GLY A 276 -10.07 13.10 13.08
C GLY A 276 -9.97 14.40 13.89
N MET A 277 -9.01 15.28 13.59
CA MET A 277 -8.79 16.52 14.35
C MET A 277 -9.67 17.68 13.85
N THR A 278 -10.18 18.47 14.78
CA THR A 278 -10.91 19.71 14.49
C THR A 278 -9.98 20.91 14.43
N TYR A 279 -10.11 21.69 13.38
CA TYR A 279 -9.36 22.93 13.15
C TYR A 279 -10.31 24.12 13.13
N VAL A 280 -9.80 25.27 13.53
CA VAL A 280 -10.46 26.57 13.36
C VAL A 280 -9.67 27.38 12.35
N TRP A 281 -10.34 28.02 11.42
CA TRP A 281 -9.71 28.94 10.48
C TRP A 281 -10.49 30.24 10.41
N ARG A 282 -9.78 31.32 10.12
CA ARG A 282 -10.35 32.65 9.88
C ARG A 282 -9.51 33.40 8.86
N VAL A 283 -10.14 34.38 8.22
CA VAL A 283 -9.49 35.26 7.25
C VAL A 283 -9.63 36.70 7.70
N ARG A 284 -8.58 37.50 7.54
CA ARG A 284 -8.60 38.93 7.82
C ARG A 284 -8.38 39.73 6.53
N ALA A 285 -9.32 40.59 6.18
CA ALA A 285 -9.12 41.59 5.14
C ALA A 285 -8.25 42.75 5.64
N ILE A 286 -7.25 43.13 4.85
CA ILE A 286 -6.29 44.18 5.12
C ILE A 286 -6.24 45.07 3.87
N ASP A 287 -6.36 46.38 4.06
CA ASP A 287 -6.02 47.36 3.03
C ASP A 287 -4.55 47.76 3.22
N PRO A 288 -3.63 47.38 2.32
CA PRO A 288 -2.22 47.71 2.43
C PRO A 288 -1.93 49.23 2.49
N LYS A 289 -2.86 50.06 1.99
CA LYS A 289 -2.73 51.53 1.99
C LYS A 289 -3.38 52.18 3.22
N GLY A 290 -4.06 51.40 4.07
CA GLY A 290 -4.73 51.89 5.28
C GLY A 290 -5.80 52.96 5.02
N THR A 291 -6.34 53.02 3.80
CA THR A 291 -7.28 54.05 3.36
C THR A 291 -8.71 53.70 3.76
N ASP A 292 -9.06 52.43 3.79
CA ASP A 292 -10.36 51.95 4.25
C ASP A 292 -10.28 51.16 5.56
N SER A 293 -11.33 51.27 6.37
CA SER A 293 -11.51 50.50 7.60
C SER A 293 -12.55 49.40 7.42
N PHE A 294 -12.20 48.18 7.84
CA PHE A 294 -13.13 47.04 7.83
C PHE A 294 -13.85 46.90 9.17
N ARG A 295 -15.11 46.45 9.15
CA ARG A 295 -15.79 46.02 10.38
C ARG A 295 -15.02 44.85 10.99
N ASN A 296 -15.05 44.74 12.33
CA ASN A 296 -14.32 43.71 13.09
C ASN A 296 -12.81 43.63 12.77
N ASN A 297 -12.16 44.77 12.48
CA ASN A 297 -10.74 44.83 12.08
C ASN A 297 -10.41 43.94 10.86
N GLY A 298 -11.40 43.65 10.02
CA GLY A 298 -11.27 42.80 8.84
C GLY A 298 -11.43 41.30 9.10
N TYR A 299 -11.58 40.86 10.35
CA TYR A 299 -11.71 39.44 10.67
C TYR A 299 -13.09 38.88 10.29
N SER A 300 -13.09 37.77 9.55
CA SER A 300 -14.25 36.90 9.37
C SER A 300 -14.67 36.26 10.69
N GLU A 301 -15.86 35.66 10.69
CA GLU A 301 -16.22 34.70 11.73
C GLU A 301 -15.23 33.53 11.76
N ALA A 302 -14.99 32.97 12.95
CA ALA A 302 -14.14 31.81 13.14
C ALA A 302 -14.90 30.55 12.72
N CYS A 303 -14.37 29.85 11.71
CA CYS A 303 -15.01 28.70 11.09
C CYS A 303 -14.31 27.41 11.49
N THR A 304 -15.07 26.37 11.83
CA THR A 304 -14.51 25.05 12.18
C THR A 304 -14.63 24.07 11.03
N PHE A 305 -13.70 23.12 10.94
CA PHE A 305 -13.88 21.89 10.17
C PHE A 305 -13.15 20.73 10.85
N THR A 306 -13.56 19.51 10.55
CA THR A 306 -12.84 18.30 10.97
C THR A 306 -12.10 17.73 9.77
N TYR A 307 -10.80 17.48 9.91
CA TYR A 307 -10.00 16.87 8.86
C TYR A 307 -10.07 15.35 9.00
N GLY A 308 -10.65 14.68 8.00
CA GLY A 308 -11.04 13.28 8.13
C GLY A 308 -12.22 13.05 9.09
N GLY A 309 -12.57 11.78 9.35
CA GLY A 309 -13.68 11.40 10.22
C GLY A 309 -15.10 11.40 9.60
N VAL A 310 -16.12 11.09 10.41
CA VAL A 310 -17.54 10.92 10.02
C VAL A 310 -18.16 12.27 9.62
N ASN A 311 -18.84 12.36 8.46
CA ASN A 311 -19.66 13.54 8.12
C ASN A 311 -20.95 13.56 8.97
N PRO A 312 -21.25 14.62 9.75
CA PRO A 312 -22.48 14.69 10.55
C PRO A 312 -23.77 14.67 9.72
N ASP A 313 -23.72 15.03 8.43
CA ASP A 313 -24.87 14.96 7.52
C ASP A 313 -25.10 13.53 6.96
N ILE A 314 -24.13 12.62 7.15
CA ILE A 314 -24.20 11.23 6.71
C ILE A 314 -24.33 10.35 7.95
N ASN A 315 -25.55 9.94 8.27
CA ASN A 315 -25.81 9.01 9.36
C ASN A 315 -25.34 7.60 8.96
N ILE A 316 -24.09 7.28 9.31
CA ILE A 316 -23.53 5.93 9.23
C ILE A 316 -23.67 5.31 10.62
N GLY A 317 -24.63 4.40 10.78
CA GLY A 317 -24.82 3.66 12.03
C GLY A 317 -23.68 2.68 12.32
N VAL A 318 -23.59 2.23 13.57
CA VAL A 318 -22.69 1.14 13.97
C VAL A 318 -23.11 -0.15 13.27
N ILE A 319 -22.14 -0.88 12.73
CA ILE A 319 -22.38 -2.22 12.14
C ILE A 319 -22.72 -3.21 13.24
N LYS A 320 -23.79 -3.97 13.03
CA LYS A 320 -24.31 -4.95 13.99
C LYS A 320 -23.91 -6.37 13.59
N ASN A 321 -24.00 -7.27 14.58
CA ASN A 321 -23.80 -8.71 14.38
C ASN A 321 -22.45 -9.06 13.74
N LEU A 322 -21.38 -8.34 14.11
CA LEU A 322 -20.03 -8.71 13.72
C LEU A 322 -19.68 -10.07 14.35
N GLN A 323 -19.21 -10.99 13.53
CA GLN A 323 -18.79 -12.33 13.93
C GLN A 323 -17.49 -12.68 13.18
N ALA A 324 -16.66 -13.52 13.80
CA ALA A 324 -15.38 -13.94 13.24
C ALA A 324 -15.04 -15.37 13.67
N GLN A 325 -14.44 -16.13 12.76
CA GLN A 325 -14.02 -17.51 13.00
C GLN A 325 -12.80 -17.86 12.14
N GLY A 326 -11.79 -18.50 12.72
CA GLY A 326 -10.72 -19.17 11.96
C GLY A 326 -11.27 -20.40 11.25
N GLU A 327 -11.24 -20.41 9.91
CA GLU A 327 -11.67 -21.55 9.08
C GLU A 327 -10.56 -22.58 8.93
N THR A 328 -9.33 -22.11 8.76
CA THR A 328 -8.09 -22.91 8.67
C THR A 328 -7.03 -22.28 9.57
N GLU A 329 -5.87 -22.91 9.70
CA GLU A 329 -4.70 -22.39 10.41
C GLU A 329 -4.21 -21.02 9.91
N HIS A 330 -4.56 -20.63 8.68
CA HIS A 330 -4.08 -19.39 8.03
C HIS A 330 -5.19 -18.52 7.44
N ARG A 331 -6.46 -18.95 7.52
CA ARG A 331 -7.63 -18.24 6.96
C ARG A 331 -8.73 -18.06 7.98
N ALA A 332 -9.26 -16.86 8.08
CA ALA A 332 -10.43 -16.56 8.92
C ALA A 332 -11.55 -15.94 8.10
N LYS A 333 -12.79 -16.27 8.45
CA LYS A 333 -13.98 -15.62 7.93
C LYS A 333 -14.48 -14.60 8.95
N ILE A 334 -14.73 -13.38 8.48
CA ILE A 334 -15.37 -12.32 9.25
C ILE A 334 -16.64 -11.94 8.53
N TRP A 335 -17.77 -11.87 9.24
CA TRP A 335 -19.06 -11.55 8.65
C TRP A 335 -19.91 -10.66 9.56
N TRP A 336 -20.84 -9.92 8.95
CA TRP A 336 -21.65 -8.90 9.62
C TRP A 336 -23.00 -8.71 8.92
N GLU A 337 -23.92 -8.01 9.59
CA GLU A 337 -25.19 -7.60 8.98
C GLU A 337 -24.96 -6.40 8.04
N LYS A 338 -25.39 -6.51 6.77
CA LYS A 338 -25.17 -5.42 5.80
C LYS A 338 -26.00 -4.17 6.13
N ALA A 339 -25.36 -3.03 5.97
CA ALA A 339 -25.97 -1.71 5.99
C ALA A 339 -26.09 -1.11 4.57
N GLY A 340 -26.94 -0.10 4.40
CA GLY A 340 -27.10 0.66 3.15
C GLY A 340 -25.96 1.65 2.90
N VAL A 341 -24.74 1.14 2.75
CA VAL A 341 -23.46 1.88 2.65
C VAL A 341 -22.66 1.43 1.42
N ASP A 342 -21.62 2.16 1.04
CA ASP A 342 -20.87 1.91 -0.20
C ASP A 342 -19.75 0.88 -0.02
N ALA A 343 -19.13 0.87 1.16
CA ALA A 343 -18.07 -0.06 1.50
C ALA A 343 -17.98 -0.29 3.02
N TYR A 344 -17.13 -1.25 3.40
CA TYR A 344 -16.79 -1.57 4.78
C TYR A 344 -15.27 -1.64 4.90
N ARG A 345 -14.74 -1.29 6.08
CA ARG A 345 -13.35 -1.50 6.45
C ARG A 345 -13.27 -2.41 7.66
N VAL A 346 -12.72 -3.60 7.47
CA VAL A 346 -12.50 -4.59 8.52
C VAL A 346 -11.09 -4.42 9.04
N HIS A 347 -10.95 -4.13 10.33
CA HIS A 347 -9.68 -4.03 11.02
C HIS A 347 -9.40 -5.32 11.79
N TYR A 348 -8.15 -5.76 11.84
CA TYR A 348 -7.73 -6.92 12.63
C TYR A 348 -6.31 -6.76 13.17
N ARG A 349 -6.04 -7.38 14.33
CA ARG A 349 -4.70 -7.44 14.94
C ARG A 349 -4.58 -8.64 15.88
N LYS A 350 -3.36 -9.01 16.25
CA LYS A 350 -3.12 -10.02 17.31
C LYS A 350 -3.58 -9.47 18.67
N SER A 351 -4.18 -10.32 19.50
CA SER A 351 -4.71 -9.96 20.82
C SER A 351 -3.62 -9.83 21.89
N SER A 352 -2.48 -10.50 21.70
CA SER A 352 -1.38 -10.55 22.67
C SER A 352 -0.34 -9.46 22.39
N GLY A 353 -0.42 -8.35 23.13
CA GLY A 353 0.54 -7.24 23.06
C GLY A 353 -0.01 -5.99 22.37
N GLU A 354 0.84 -4.98 22.18
CA GLU A 354 0.47 -3.72 21.52
C GLU A 354 0.80 -3.80 20.03
N TRP A 355 -0.10 -4.38 19.25
CA TRP A 355 0.00 -4.45 17.78
C TRP A 355 -0.83 -3.35 17.12
N GLU A 356 -0.31 -2.82 16.00
CA GLU A 356 -1.06 -1.95 15.11
C GLU A 356 -2.22 -2.70 14.43
N TRP A 357 -3.27 -1.96 14.07
CA TRP A 357 -4.41 -2.51 13.34
C TRP A 357 -4.11 -2.61 11.85
N PHE A 358 -4.15 -3.81 11.30
CA PHE A 358 -4.24 -4.03 9.86
C PHE A 358 -5.69 -3.83 9.41
N TYR A 359 -5.90 -3.51 8.13
CA TYR A 359 -7.25 -3.35 7.59
C TYR A 359 -7.40 -3.88 6.17
N SER A 360 -8.64 -4.27 5.85
CA SER A 360 -9.08 -4.68 4.51
C SER A 360 -10.39 -3.98 4.16
N ASP A 361 -10.48 -3.43 2.96
CA ASP A 361 -11.69 -2.75 2.46
C ASP A 361 -12.53 -3.70 1.60
N VAL A 362 -13.86 -3.63 1.74
CA VAL A 362 -14.84 -4.43 1.00
C VAL A 362 -15.90 -3.50 0.44
N THR A 363 -16.07 -3.45 -0.89
CA THR A 363 -17.16 -2.68 -1.50
C THR A 363 -18.47 -3.45 -1.42
N THR A 364 -19.58 -2.75 -1.24
CA THR A 364 -20.90 -3.38 -1.19
C THR A 364 -21.24 -4.11 -2.50
N GLU A 365 -20.70 -3.64 -3.63
CA GLU A 365 -20.84 -4.29 -4.95
C GLU A 365 -20.14 -5.66 -5.03
N SER A 366 -19.09 -5.89 -4.25
CA SER A 366 -18.37 -7.17 -4.20
C SER A 366 -19.08 -8.24 -3.35
N LEU A 367 -20.10 -7.84 -2.57
CA LEU A 367 -20.83 -8.73 -1.67
C LEU A 367 -22.00 -9.42 -2.38
N THR A 368 -22.34 -10.62 -1.94
CA THR A 368 -23.50 -11.37 -2.46
C THR A 368 -24.82 -10.66 -2.14
N ALA A 369 -25.90 -11.01 -2.83
CA ALA A 369 -27.24 -10.46 -2.59
C ALA A 369 -27.88 -10.90 -1.25
N SER A 370 -27.16 -11.62 -0.39
CA SER A 370 -27.64 -12.07 0.94
C SER A 370 -27.88 -10.89 1.90
N THR A 371 -28.33 -11.12 3.13
CA THR A 371 -28.40 -10.08 4.18
C THR A 371 -27.07 -9.86 4.90
N GLU A 372 -26.11 -10.75 4.70
CA GLU A 372 -24.81 -10.76 5.37
C GLU A 372 -23.69 -10.28 4.44
N GLY A 373 -22.76 -9.52 4.99
CA GLY A 373 -21.50 -9.18 4.35
C GLY A 373 -20.42 -10.07 4.94
N PHE A 374 -19.44 -10.49 4.14
CA PHE A 374 -18.31 -11.23 4.68
C PHE A 374 -17.02 -10.89 3.94
N ILE A 375 -15.90 -11.10 4.63
CA ILE A 375 -14.56 -11.13 4.06
C ILE A 375 -13.83 -12.37 4.58
N LYS A 376 -12.95 -12.93 3.75
CA LYS A 376 -11.94 -13.88 4.21
C LYS A 376 -10.61 -13.16 4.36
N LEU A 377 -10.05 -13.24 5.56
CA LEU A 377 -8.68 -12.81 5.84
C LEU A 377 -7.76 -14.01 5.63
N PHE A 378 -6.60 -13.75 5.05
CA PHE A 378 -5.57 -14.73 4.73
C PHE A 378 -4.27 -14.39 5.44
N ASP A 379 -3.30 -15.29 5.38
CA ASP A 379 -1.94 -15.06 5.87
C ASP A 379 -1.88 -14.79 7.40
N LEU A 380 -2.84 -15.39 8.15
CA LEU A 380 -2.90 -15.32 9.61
C LEU A 380 -2.03 -16.42 10.26
N GLU A 381 -1.58 -16.23 11.50
CA GLU A 381 -0.76 -17.23 12.19
C GLU A 381 -1.62 -18.27 12.93
N ALA A 382 -1.25 -19.55 12.77
CA ALA A 382 -1.88 -20.67 13.47
C ALA A 382 -1.78 -20.52 15.00
N GLU A 383 -2.80 -21.00 15.72
CA GLU A 383 -2.90 -20.95 17.20
C GLU A 383 -2.88 -19.55 17.83
N VAL A 384 -2.86 -18.47 17.04
CA VAL A 384 -2.88 -17.09 17.53
C VAL A 384 -4.32 -16.59 17.70
N GLU A 385 -4.57 -15.82 18.76
CA GLU A 385 -5.84 -15.13 18.98
C GLU A 385 -5.80 -13.72 18.37
N TYR A 386 -6.80 -13.38 17.58
CA TYR A 386 -6.94 -12.09 16.91
C TYR A 386 -8.19 -11.34 17.43
N GLU A 387 -8.12 -10.02 17.38
CA GLU A 387 -9.24 -9.12 17.61
C GLU A 387 -9.61 -8.45 16.28
N THR A 388 -10.91 -8.25 16.04
CA THR A 388 -11.42 -7.55 14.86
C THR A 388 -12.52 -6.55 15.21
N ARG A 389 -12.60 -5.47 14.42
CA ARG A 389 -13.66 -4.46 14.45
C ARG A 389 -13.91 -3.95 13.04
N ILE A 390 -15.11 -3.43 12.76
CA ILE A 390 -15.49 -2.99 11.43
C ILE A 390 -16.04 -1.56 11.44
N GLN A 391 -15.85 -0.83 10.34
CA GLN A 391 -16.51 0.45 10.06
C GLN A 391 -17.23 0.38 8.72
N ALA A 392 -18.40 1.02 8.63
CA ALA A 392 -19.03 1.30 7.35
C ALA A 392 -18.42 2.56 6.70
N LYS A 393 -18.51 2.65 5.37
CA LYS A 393 -18.11 3.81 4.58
C LYS A 393 -19.23 4.23 3.63
N LYS A 394 -19.59 5.51 3.64
CA LYS A 394 -20.60 6.10 2.76
C LYS A 394 -20.18 7.48 2.26
N ASP A 395 -20.32 7.72 0.96
CA ASP A 395 -19.89 8.93 0.23
C ASP A 395 -18.46 9.36 0.59
N GLY A 396 -17.57 8.38 0.80
CA GLY A 396 -16.17 8.63 1.16
C GLY A 396 -15.87 8.73 2.67
N PHE A 397 -16.89 8.83 3.52
CA PHE A 397 -16.73 9.00 4.98
C PHE A 397 -16.90 7.67 5.72
N PHE A 398 -16.06 7.43 6.74
CA PHE A 398 -16.21 6.26 7.62
C PHE A 398 -17.16 6.57 8.77
N GLY A 399 -17.93 5.56 9.19
CA GLY A 399 -18.78 5.61 10.39
C GLY A 399 -18.05 5.17 11.66
N PRO A 400 -18.77 5.07 12.79
CA PRO A 400 -18.22 4.56 14.05
C PRO A 400 -17.78 3.09 13.92
N TYR A 401 -16.83 2.71 14.77
CA TYR A 401 -16.43 1.31 14.91
C TYR A 401 -17.55 0.47 15.55
N SER A 402 -17.63 -0.79 15.14
CA SER A 402 -18.34 -1.83 15.89
C SER A 402 -17.65 -2.15 17.22
N ASP A 403 -18.33 -2.95 18.03
CA ASP A 403 -17.67 -3.68 19.12
C ASP A 403 -16.54 -4.56 18.58
N VAL A 404 -15.56 -4.82 19.45
CA VAL A 404 -14.42 -5.68 19.14
C VAL A 404 -14.81 -7.14 19.39
N VAL A 405 -14.58 -8.00 18.41
CA VAL A 405 -14.80 -9.45 18.48
C VAL A 405 -13.44 -10.15 18.46
N LYS A 406 -13.27 -11.15 19.32
CA LYS A 406 -12.07 -12.00 19.33
C LYS A 406 -12.34 -13.34 18.68
N PHE A 407 -11.35 -13.88 17.98
CA PHE A 407 -11.39 -15.21 17.41
C PHE A 407 -10.00 -15.85 17.45
N LYS A 408 -9.95 -17.17 17.58
CA LYS A 408 -8.70 -17.93 17.66
C LYS A 408 -8.50 -18.76 16.40
N MET A 409 -7.27 -18.76 15.89
CA MET A 409 -6.88 -19.58 14.74
C MET A 409 -6.70 -21.06 15.16
N PRO A 410 -7.19 -22.03 14.37
CA PRO A 410 -6.92 -23.45 14.54
C PRO A 410 -5.41 -23.79 14.58
N PRO A 411 -5.03 -24.94 15.17
CA PRO A 411 -3.65 -25.44 15.08
C PRO A 411 -3.30 -25.88 13.66
N ARG A 412 -2.00 -25.88 13.35
CA ARG A 412 -1.48 -26.39 12.07
C ARG A 412 -1.88 -27.85 11.91
N ARG A 413 -2.36 -28.23 10.73
CA ARG A 413 -2.66 -29.63 10.42
C ARG A 413 -1.36 -30.41 10.29
N ILE A 414 -1.25 -31.52 11.02
CA ILE A 414 -0.15 -32.48 10.87
C ILE A 414 -0.69 -33.63 10.03
N ALA A 415 -0.16 -33.82 8.84
CA ALA A 415 -0.57 -34.93 7.98
C ALA A 415 -0.03 -36.25 8.54
N HIS A 416 -0.92 -37.22 8.80
CA HIS A 416 -0.54 -38.58 9.13
C HIS A 416 -0.74 -39.53 7.94
N CYS A 417 0.21 -40.44 7.71
CA CYS A 417 0.07 -41.44 6.66
C CYS A 417 -1.15 -42.33 6.91
N GLY A 418 -2.04 -42.43 5.92
CA GLY A 418 -3.24 -43.26 5.98
C GLY A 418 -4.53 -42.55 6.41
N GLU A 419 -4.47 -41.25 6.73
CA GLU A 419 -5.67 -40.43 6.95
C GLU A 419 -6.34 -40.05 5.62
N GLU A 420 -7.67 -40.06 5.57
CA GLU A 420 -8.43 -39.52 4.45
C GLU A 420 -8.21 -38.00 4.38
N ASN A 421 -7.57 -37.55 3.30
CA ASN A 421 -7.24 -36.14 3.11
C ASN A 421 -8.53 -35.39 2.68
N ASN A 422 -9.19 -34.72 3.63
CA ASN A 422 -10.30 -33.81 3.35
C ASN A 422 -9.75 -32.46 2.84
N THR A 423 -9.11 -32.47 1.67
CA THR A 423 -8.70 -31.24 0.99
C THR A 423 -9.91 -30.53 0.42
N THR A 424 -9.95 -29.21 0.59
CA THR A 424 -11.04 -28.40 0.03
C THR A 424 -10.79 -28.25 -1.46
N THR A 425 -11.76 -28.61 -2.30
CA THR A 425 -11.64 -28.45 -3.76
C THR A 425 -11.98 -27.02 -4.18
N ALA A 426 -11.23 -26.46 -5.13
CA ALA A 426 -11.46 -25.10 -5.63
C ALA A 426 -12.85 -24.93 -6.27
N ASP A 427 -13.49 -23.78 -6.01
CA ASP A 427 -14.78 -23.39 -6.60
C ASP A 427 -14.58 -22.66 -7.93
N GLN A 428 -14.80 -23.39 -9.04
CA GLN A 428 -14.66 -22.83 -10.39
C GLN A 428 -15.61 -21.67 -10.71
N SER A 429 -16.71 -21.51 -9.97
CA SER A 429 -17.66 -20.42 -10.17
C SER A 429 -17.17 -19.09 -9.59
N ARG A 430 -16.13 -19.13 -8.74
CA ARG A 430 -15.56 -17.98 -8.04
C ARG A 430 -14.08 -17.84 -8.36
N PRO A 431 -13.67 -17.50 -9.60
CA PRO A 431 -12.26 -17.36 -9.96
C PRO A 431 -11.58 -16.21 -9.19
N LEU A 432 -10.31 -16.40 -8.84
CA LEU A 432 -9.47 -15.31 -8.36
C LEU A 432 -9.25 -14.30 -9.49
N LEU A 433 -9.57 -13.03 -9.23
CA LEU A 433 -9.49 -11.98 -10.27
C LEU A 433 -8.05 -11.54 -10.57
N SER A 434 -7.19 -11.54 -9.57
CA SER A 434 -5.79 -11.14 -9.69
C SER A 434 -4.97 -11.84 -8.62
N ALA A 435 -3.81 -12.36 -9.03
CA ALA A 435 -2.78 -12.89 -8.15
C ALA A 435 -1.57 -11.95 -8.20
N ILE A 436 -0.87 -11.82 -7.07
CA ILE A 436 0.34 -11.00 -6.95
C ILE A 436 1.48 -11.86 -6.41
N PRO A 437 2.75 -11.48 -6.68
CA PRO A 437 3.88 -12.06 -5.97
C PRO A 437 3.70 -11.97 -4.46
N ASN A 438 4.21 -12.97 -3.74
CA ASN A 438 4.06 -13.18 -2.30
C ASN A 438 2.62 -13.47 -1.82
N MET A 439 1.71 -13.85 -2.70
CA MET A 439 0.43 -14.41 -2.31
C MET A 439 0.59 -15.91 -2.01
N ALA A 440 0.15 -16.35 -0.83
CA ALA A 440 0.04 -17.77 -0.51
C ALA A 440 -1.28 -18.35 -1.03
N ILE A 441 -1.21 -19.53 -1.65
CA ILE A 441 -2.37 -20.31 -2.11
C ILE A 441 -2.28 -21.74 -1.59
N ASP A 442 -3.44 -22.36 -1.36
CA ASP A 442 -3.55 -23.75 -0.93
C ASP A 442 -3.58 -24.68 -2.16
N VAL A 443 -2.59 -25.56 -2.26
CA VAL A 443 -2.51 -26.63 -3.27
C VAL A 443 -2.62 -27.97 -2.57
N ASP A 444 -3.82 -28.55 -2.56
CA ASP A 444 -4.11 -29.85 -1.92
C ASP A 444 -3.65 -29.95 -0.45
N GLY A 445 -3.85 -28.88 0.33
CA GLY A 445 -3.47 -28.78 1.73
C GLY A 445 -2.03 -28.35 1.97
N ILE A 446 -1.30 -27.95 0.92
CA ILE A 446 0.08 -27.44 0.99
C ILE A 446 0.09 -25.98 0.58
N ASP A 447 0.63 -25.13 1.45
CA ASP A 447 0.80 -23.71 1.12
C ASP A 447 1.90 -23.53 0.06
N MET A 448 1.50 -22.97 -1.09
CA MET A 448 2.38 -22.51 -2.15
C MET A 448 2.43 -20.99 -2.14
N MET A 449 3.62 -20.44 -1.95
CA MET A 449 3.89 -19.01 -2.09
C MET A 449 4.20 -18.68 -3.55
N LEU A 450 3.42 -17.78 -4.15
CA LEU A 450 3.66 -17.35 -5.53
C LEU A 450 4.86 -16.40 -5.58
N THR A 451 5.86 -16.69 -6.42
CA THR A 451 7.04 -15.82 -6.59
C THR A 451 6.95 -15.01 -7.87
N VAL A 452 6.52 -15.62 -8.97
CA VAL A 452 6.18 -14.94 -10.23
C VAL A 452 4.86 -15.49 -10.73
N VAL A 453 3.92 -14.60 -11.07
CA VAL A 453 2.59 -15.00 -11.53
C VAL A 453 2.11 -14.10 -12.66
N GLU A 454 1.62 -14.72 -13.72
CA GLU A 454 1.07 -14.10 -14.92
C GLU A 454 -0.41 -14.50 -15.07
N PRO A 455 -1.33 -13.55 -15.22
CA PRO A 455 -2.74 -13.87 -15.42
C PRO A 455 -2.98 -14.36 -16.86
N LEU A 456 -3.62 -15.52 -16.98
CA LEU A 456 -4.16 -16.04 -18.25
C LEU A 456 -5.64 -15.68 -18.45
N GLY A 457 -6.28 -15.12 -17.42
CA GLY A 457 -7.68 -14.67 -17.41
C GLY A 457 -8.63 -15.67 -16.74
N ASN A 458 -9.76 -15.17 -16.22
CA ASN A 458 -10.82 -15.96 -15.58
C ASN A 458 -10.32 -16.95 -14.50
N GLY A 459 -9.42 -16.51 -13.61
CA GLY A 459 -8.89 -17.35 -12.53
C GLY A 459 -7.78 -18.31 -12.94
N TRP A 460 -7.34 -18.28 -14.21
CA TRP A 460 -6.21 -19.07 -14.67
C TRP A 460 -4.91 -18.26 -14.60
N PHE A 461 -3.86 -18.90 -14.12
CA PHE A 461 -2.55 -18.29 -13.93
C PHE A 461 -1.44 -19.21 -14.43
N LYS A 462 -0.33 -18.60 -14.84
CA LYS A 462 0.95 -19.24 -15.14
C LYS A 462 2.00 -18.64 -14.22
N GLY A 463 2.98 -19.42 -13.78
CA GLY A 463 4.00 -18.86 -12.92
C GLY A 463 4.94 -19.88 -12.29
N VAL A 464 5.70 -19.35 -11.33
CA VAL A 464 6.55 -20.11 -10.42
C VAL A 464 6.24 -19.72 -8.99
N GLY A 465 6.51 -20.65 -8.07
CA GLY A 465 6.27 -20.49 -6.65
C GLY A 465 7.21 -21.33 -5.83
N GLU A 466 7.01 -21.28 -4.53
CA GLU A 466 7.76 -22.03 -3.54
C GLU A 466 6.78 -22.75 -2.62
N VAL A 467 6.94 -24.06 -2.48
CA VAL A 467 6.16 -24.87 -1.52
C VAL A 467 7.06 -25.30 -0.37
N THR A 468 6.57 -25.17 0.86
CA THR A 468 7.24 -25.74 2.03
C THR A 468 6.51 -27.01 2.43
N ILE A 469 7.19 -28.15 2.29
CA ILE A 469 6.61 -29.45 2.60
C ILE A 469 7.20 -29.92 3.93
N PRO A 470 6.41 -29.94 5.03
CA PRO A 470 6.95 -30.17 6.38
C PRO A 470 7.77 -31.45 6.54
N TYR A 471 7.45 -32.52 5.80
CA TYR A 471 8.14 -33.81 5.89
C TYR A 471 9.32 -33.98 4.93
N LEU A 472 9.48 -33.10 3.93
CA LEU A 472 10.64 -33.12 3.03
C LEU A 472 11.78 -32.21 3.51
N GLY A 473 11.53 -31.34 4.49
CA GLY A 473 12.59 -30.63 5.21
C GLY A 473 13.18 -29.43 4.46
N GLY A 474 12.35 -28.67 3.76
CA GLY A 474 12.80 -27.45 3.09
C GLY A 474 11.71 -26.79 2.25
N ALA A 475 12.14 -25.74 1.55
CA ALA A 475 11.37 -25.04 0.56
C ALA A 475 11.78 -25.48 -0.85
N TYR A 476 10.79 -25.71 -1.72
CA TYR A 476 11.00 -26.24 -3.06
C TYR A 476 10.40 -25.33 -4.11
N GLY A 477 11.20 -24.98 -5.11
CA GLY A 477 10.74 -24.25 -6.28
C GLY A 477 9.81 -25.12 -7.14
N VAL A 478 8.66 -24.57 -7.49
CA VAL A 478 7.65 -25.19 -8.33
C VAL A 478 7.25 -24.26 -9.48
N LYS A 479 6.83 -24.84 -10.61
CA LYS A 479 6.27 -24.14 -11.76
C LYS A 479 4.88 -24.66 -12.07
N PHE A 480 4.05 -23.80 -12.64
CA PHE A 480 2.75 -24.17 -13.18
C PHE A 480 2.51 -23.38 -14.46
N ASP A 481 2.21 -24.09 -15.55
CA ASP A 481 1.95 -23.45 -16.85
C ASP A 481 0.50 -22.96 -16.98
N LYS A 482 -0.42 -23.61 -16.25
CA LYS A 482 -1.84 -23.30 -16.25
C LYS A 482 -2.51 -23.88 -15.00
N LEU A 483 -2.72 -23.02 -14.00
CA LEU A 483 -3.36 -23.37 -12.73
C LEU A 483 -4.59 -22.48 -12.50
N PHE A 484 -5.73 -23.10 -12.25
CA PHE A 484 -6.93 -22.41 -11.79
C PHE A 484 -6.82 -22.13 -10.30
N ILE A 485 -7.10 -20.89 -9.88
CA ILE A 485 -7.13 -20.48 -8.48
C ILE A 485 -8.47 -19.80 -8.23
N ASP A 486 -9.18 -20.24 -7.20
CA ASP A 486 -10.44 -19.63 -6.79
C ASP A 486 -10.25 -18.42 -5.86
N ALA A 487 -11.33 -17.71 -5.58
CA ALA A 487 -11.36 -16.53 -4.73
C ALA A 487 -11.04 -16.82 -3.25
N ASP A 488 -11.07 -18.09 -2.84
CA ASP A 488 -10.69 -18.55 -1.51
C ASP A 488 -9.21 -19.01 -1.45
N ARG A 489 -8.45 -18.71 -2.51
CA ARG A 489 -7.03 -19.04 -2.75
C ARG A 489 -6.75 -20.54 -2.77
N ILE A 490 -7.70 -21.33 -3.24
CA ILE A 490 -7.56 -22.77 -3.41
C ILE A 490 -7.23 -23.06 -4.88
N ALA A 491 -6.16 -23.81 -5.10
CA ALA A 491 -5.78 -24.29 -6.41
C ALA A 491 -6.70 -25.44 -6.84
N GLY A 492 -7.22 -25.35 -8.06
CA GLY A 492 -8.10 -26.34 -8.66
C GLY A 492 -7.44 -27.02 -9.85
N ASN A 493 -8.16 -27.04 -10.97
CA ASN A 493 -7.67 -27.64 -12.20
C ASN A 493 -6.33 -27.05 -12.63
N GLY A 494 -5.34 -27.92 -12.79
CA GLY A 494 -4.01 -27.53 -13.22
C GLY A 494 -3.00 -28.54 -12.73
N ARG A 495 -1.73 -28.24 -13.00
CA ARG A 495 -0.62 -29.06 -12.53
C ARG A 495 0.50 -28.15 -12.04
N VAL A 496 1.03 -28.50 -10.89
CA VAL A 496 2.21 -27.86 -10.28
C VAL A 496 3.36 -28.88 -10.35
N ASP A 497 4.47 -28.49 -10.96
CA ASP A 497 5.65 -29.34 -11.15
C ASP A 497 6.83 -28.76 -10.38
N PHE A 498 7.58 -29.61 -9.67
CA PHE A 498 8.85 -29.19 -9.06
C PHE A 498 9.88 -28.81 -10.12
N ILE A 499 10.50 -27.65 -9.95
CA ILE A 499 11.62 -27.18 -10.78
C ILE A 499 12.94 -27.72 -10.22
N THR A 500 13.02 -27.93 -8.90
CA THR A 500 14.23 -28.40 -8.24
C THR A 500 14.62 -29.79 -8.76
N ARG A 501 15.71 -29.86 -9.54
CA ARG A 501 16.34 -31.11 -9.97
C ARG A 501 16.88 -31.84 -8.73
N GLY A 502 16.05 -32.71 -8.16
CA GLY A 502 16.37 -33.42 -6.92
C GLY A 502 15.16 -34.13 -6.34
N VAL A 503 13.99 -33.49 -6.31
CA VAL A 503 12.80 -34.04 -5.62
C VAL A 503 12.32 -35.35 -6.24
N ALA A 504 12.31 -35.49 -7.56
CA ALA A 504 11.92 -36.74 -8.22
C ALA A 504 12.91 -37.89 -7.92
N LEU A 505 14.21 -37.59 -7.88
CA LEU A 505 15.24 -38.55 -7.51
C LEU A 505 15.19 -38.86 -6.01
N MET A 506 14.93 -37.87 -5.16
CA MET A 506 14.74 -38.02 -3.72
C MET A 506 13.52 -38.88 -3.40
N LEU A 507 12.38 -38.67 -4.04
CA LEU A 507 11.18 -39.49 -3.80
C LEU A 507 11.40 -40.94 -4.24
N GLN A 508 12.08 -41.15 -5.38
CA GLN A 508 12.50 -42.50 -5.79
C GLN A 508 13.49 -43.10 -4.78
N GLN A 509 14.45 -42.32 -4.30
CA GLN A 509 15.46 -42.72 -3.33
C GLN A 509 14.86 -43.00 -1.95
N GLN A 510 13.91 -42.21 -1.47
CA GLN A 510 13.19 -42.44 -0.21
C GLN A 510 12.33 -43.69 -0.31
N ALA A 511 11.63 -43.90 -1.43
CA ALA A 511 10.89 -45.14 -1.66
C ALA A 511 11.82 -46.37 -1.72
N GLN A 512 13.01 -46.23 -2.32
CA GLN A 512 14.04 -47.27 -2.32
C GLN A 512 14.65 -47.49 -0.94
N ASN A 513 14.95 -46.43 -0.19
CA ASN A 513 15.50 -46.47 1.16
C ASN A 513 14.50 -47.04 2.16
N GLN A 514 13.21 -46.75 2.03
CA GLN A 514 12.17 -47.38 2.83
C GLN A 514 12.12 -48.88 2.58
N LYS A 515 12.11 -49.30 1.31
CA LYS A 515 12.20 -50.73 0.95
C LYS A 515 13.47 -51.37 1.50
N LYS A 516 14.62 -50.68 1.39
CA LYS A 516 15.91 -51.15 1.91
C LYS A 516 15.90 -51.25 3.43
N ASN A 517 15.38 -50.27 4.14
CA ASN A 517 15.31 -50.25 5.61
C ASN A 517 14.35 -51.32 6.14
N GLU A 518 13.22 -51.53 5.47
CA GLU A 518 12.30 -52.62 5.78
C GLU A 518 12.97 -53.97 5.56
N GLN A 519 13.66 -54.15 4.42
CA GLN A 519 14.43 -55.35 4.13
C GLN A 519 15.55 -55.56 5.16
N GLU A 520 16.34 -54.53 5.50
CA GLU A 520 17.39 -54.59 6.52
C GLU A 520 16.83 -54.95 7.90
N LYS A 521 15.65 -54.44 8.27
CA LYS A 521 14.97 -54.77 9.52
C LYS A 521 14.55 -56.24 9.56
N VAL A 522 13.97 -56.75 8.47
CA VAL A 522 13.63 -58.18 8.32
C VAL A 522 14.90 -59.03 8.41
N GLN A 523 15.97 -58.65 7.70
CA GLN A 523 17.25 -59.35 7.73
C GLN A 523 17.92 -59.32 9.12
N GLN A 524 17.82 -58.22 9.87
CA GLN A 524 18.30 -58.15 11.25
C GLN A 524 17.51 -59.10 12.17
N GLN A 525 16.18 -59.16 12.03
CA GLN A 525 15.34 -60.11 12.75
C GLN A 525 15.70 -61.55 12.40
N ASN A 526 15.94 -61.84 11.12
CA ASN A 526 16.39 -63.15 10.66
C ASN A 526 17.75 -63.50 11.29
N ARG A 527 18.76 -62.62 11.23
CA ARG A 527 20.06 -62.85 11.88
C ARG A 527 19.94 -63.11 13.38
N ALA A 528 19.04 -62.40 14.08
CA ALA A 528 18.79 -62.63 15.49
C ALA A 528 18.10 -63.98 15.76
N ALA A 529 17.10 -64.34 14.95
CA ALA A 529 16.36 -65.60 15.07
C ALA A 529 17.24 -66.83 14.83
N TRP A 530 18.25 -66.70 13.97
CA TRP A 530 19.18 -67.76 13.60
C TRP A 530 20.53 -67.67 14.32
N ASN A 531 20.65 -66.79 15.31
CA ASN A 531 21.86 -66.63 16.11
C ASN A 531 22.22 -67.95 16.83
N GLY A 532 23.48 -68.36 16.74
CA GLY A 532 23.98 -69.63 17.28
C GLY A 532 23.82 -70.85 16.36
N THR A 533 23.30 -70.67 15.15
CA THR A 533 23.32 -71.72 14.11
C THR A 533 24.68 -71.76 13.43
N ASP A 534 25.27 -72.97 13.31
CA ASP A 534 26.50 -73.17 12.55
C ASP A 534 26.16 -73.40 11.07
N PHE A 535 26.52 -72.44 10.22
CA PHE A 535 26.23 -72.49 8.78
C PHE A 535 27.42 -73.06 7.98
N TYR A 536 27.11 -73.72 6.88
CA TYR A 536 28.10 -74.08 5.88
C TYR A 536 28.71 -72.81 5.27
N GLU A 537 30.00 -72.86 4.96
CA GLU A 537 30.80 -71.68 4.57
C GLU A 537 30.33 -71.04 3.26
N LYS A 538 29.63 -71.81 2.42
CA LYS A 538 29.11 -71.39 1.12
C LYS A 538 27.59 -71.23 1.14
N ILE A 539 27.11 -70.12 0.58
CA ILE A 539 25.71 -69.93 0.17
C ILE A 539 25.56 -70.43 -1.27
N PHE A 540 24.52 -71.20 -1.53
CA PHE A 540 24.22 -71.73 -2.85
C PHE A 540 23.21 -70.84 -3.56
N GLN A 541 23.71 -69.98 -4.44
CA GLN A 541 22.91 -68.98 -5.14
C GLN A 541 22.29 -69.53 -6.43
N TYR A 542 21.03 -69.17 -6.64
CA TYR A 542 20.22 -69.50 -7.81
C TYR A 542 19.67 -68.21 -8.44
N ASP A 543 20.57 -67.37 -8.94
CA ASP A 543 20.30 -66.01 -9.42
C ASP A 543 19.27 -65.91 -10.56
N ALA A 544 18.97 -67.01 -11.24
CA ALA A 544 18.00 -67.06 -12.34
C ALA A 544 16.63 -67.64 -11.93
N LEU A 545 16.49 -68.20 -10.73
CA LEU A 545 15.29 -68.94 -10.31
C LEU A 545 14.55 -68.20 -9.19
N ASP A 546 13.22 -68.18 -9.30
CA ASP A 546 12.28 -67.74 -8.26
C ASP A 546 11.82 -69.00 -7.52
N ILE A 547 12.39 -69.29 -6.36
CA ILE A 547 12.15 -70.58 -5.70
C ILE A 547 10.81 -70.51 -4.96
N GLU A 548 9.90 -71.43 -5.27
CA GLU A 548 8.63 -71.56 -4.56
C GLU A 548 8.80 -72.48 -3.34
N THR A 549 9.39 -73.67 -3.55
CA THR A 549 9.59 -74.65 -2.50
C THR A 549 10.89 -75.44 -2.68
N ILE A 550 11.42 -75.96 -1.58
CA ILE A 550 12.54 -76.90 -1.57
C ILE A 550 12.12 -78.14 -0.80
N THR A 551 12.31 -79.32 -1.40
CA THR A 551 12.01 -80.62 -0.81
C THR A 551 13.22 -81.54 -0.87
N VAL A 552 13.26 -82.54 0.01
CA VAL A 552 14.36 -83.50 0.09
C VAL A 552 13.81 -84.89 -0.17
N ASP A 553 14.28 -85.54 -1.22
CA ASP A 553 13.76 -86.85 -1.65
C ASP A 553 14.73 -87.98 -1.26
N ASN A 554 14.23 -88.93 -0.45
CA ASN A 554 14.86 -90.21 -0.12
C ASN A 554 16.38 -90.18 0.11
N ALA A 555 16.88 -89.09 0.72
CA ALA A 555 18.29 -88.81 0.97
C ALA A 555 19.21 -88.79 -0.27
N SER A 556 18.68 -88.69 -1.49
CA SER A 556 19.44 -88.70 -2.75
C SER A 556 19.59 -87.32 -3.39
N TYR A 557 18.55 -86.48 -3.37
CA TYR A 557 18.56 -85.15 -3.99
C TYR A 557 17.84 -84.08 -3.14
N ILE A 558 18.29 -82.83 -3.25
CA ILE A 558 17.49 -81.66 -2.88
C ILE A 558 16.78 -81.19 -4.15
N ASN A 559 15.46 -81.21 -4.13
CA ASN A 559 14.61 -80.78 -5.23
C ASN A 559 14.20 -79.32 -5.00
N ILE A 560 14.58 -78.44 -5.93
CA ILE A 560 14.26 -77.02 -5.92
C ILE A 560 13.17 -76.80 -6.96
N THR A 561 12.00 -76.36 -6.53
CA THR A 561 10.85 -76.10 -7.40
C THR A 561 10.69 -74.61 -7.61
N ASP A 562 10.70 -74.18 -8.87
CA ASP A 562 10.48 -72.77 -9.23
C ASP A 562 8.98 -72.39 -9.15
N ALA A 563 8.70 -71.09 -9.19
CA ALA A 563 7.33 -70.54 -9.20
C ALA A 563 6.50 -70.91 -10.45
N GLN A 564 7.09 -71.58 -11.43
CA GLN A 564 6.40 -72.14 -12.60
C GLN A 564 6.13 -73.64 -12.45
N GLY A 565 6.54 -74.26 -11.33
CA GLY A 565 6.39 -75.67 -11.03
C GLY A 565 7.49 -76.59 -11.59
N ASN A 566 8.55 -76.05 -12.21
CA ASN A 566 9.65 -76.87 -12.71
C ASN A 566 10.56 -77.30 -11.55
N VAL A 567 10.98 -78.57 -11.57
CA VAL A 567 11.80 -79.16 -10.50
C VAL A 567 13.24 -79.34 -10.97
N THR A 568 14.18 -78.75 -10.22
CA THR A 568 15.62 -78.93 -10.40
C THR A 568 16.17 -79.79 -9.26
N ALA A 569 16.59 -81.02 -9.57
CA ALA A 569 17.22 -81.91 -8.60
C ALA A 569 18.72 -81.62 -8.47
N ASN A 570 19.21 -81.37 -7.26
CA ASN A 570 20.63 -81.11 -6.98
C ASN A 570 21.22 -82.18 -6.03
N ALA A 571 22.13 -82.99 -6.56
CA ALA A 571 22.85 -84.02 -5.82
C ALA A 571 24.02 -83.47 -4.98
N GLU A 572 24.65 -82.39 -5.43
CA GLU A 572 25.79 -81.78 -4.76
C GLU A 572 25.39 -81.18 -3.41
N LEU A 573 24.23 -80.53 -3.35
CA LEU A 573 23.67 -80.02 -2.09
C LEU A 573 23.43 -81.14 -1.07
N MET A 574 22.98 -82.31 -1.53
CA MET A 574 22.83 -83.48 -0.65
C MET A 574 24.18 -84.03 -0.18
N GLN A 575 25.20 -84.04 -1.04
CA GLN A 575 26.55 -84.44 -0.63
C GLN A 575 27.11 -83.52 0.45
N VAL A 576 26.92 -82.20 0.29
CA VAL A 576 27.34 -81.20 1.28
C VAL A 576 26.59 -81.39 2.61
N LEU A 577 25.28 -81.65 2.55
CA LEU A 577 24.48 -81.91 3.76
C LEU A 577 24.89 -83.20 4.48
N ASN A 578 25.37 -84.19 3.73
CA ASN A 578 25.85 -85.46 4.27
C ASN A 578 27.27 -85.37 4.83
N SER A 579 28.15 -84.57 4.24
CA SER A 579 29.54 -84.40 4.68
C SER A 579 29.67 -83.51 5.92
N ALA A 580 28.76 -82.56 6.10
CA ALA A 580 28.72 -81.66 7.26
C ALA A 580 27.34 -81.69 7.96
N PRO A 581 26.94 -82.83 8.56
CA PRO A 581 25.57 -83.04 9.06
C PRO A 581 25.19 -82.13 10.25
N THR A 582 26.16 -81.51 10.91
CA THR A 582 25.95 -80.56 12.00
C THR A 582 25.73 -79.12 11.53
N LYS A 583 26.02 -78.83 10.25
CA LYS A 583 25.93 -77.48 9.66
C LYS A 583 24.65 -77.30 8.87
N ALA A 584 24.13 -76.08 8.88
CA ALA A 584 22.98 -75.69 8.07
C ALA A 584 23.44 -75.12 6.72
N ILE A 585 22.78 -75.52 5.64
CA ILE A 585 23.05 -75.00 4.28
C ILE A 585 22.08 -73.88 3.98
N ILE A 586 22.57 -72.82 3.34
CA ILE A 586 21.74 -71.71 2.84
C ILE A 586 21.66 -71.80 1.33
N ILE A 587 20.44 -71.81 0.81
CA ILE A 587 20.12 -71.70 -0.62
C ILE A 587 19.43 -70.37 -0.82
N GLU A 588 19.86 -69.57 -1.80
CA GLU A 588 19.33 -68.23 -2.06
C GLU A 588 18.79 -68.14 -3.49
N ASP A 589 17.64 -67.51 -3.66
CA ASP A 589 16.98 -67.34 -4.97
C ASP A 589 17.24 -65.95 -5.58
N LYS A 590 16.69 -65.71 -6.78
CA LYS A 590 16.84 -64.44 -7.50
C LYS A 590 16.23 -63.22 -6.80
N LYS A 591 15.34 -63.41 -5.83
CA LYS A 591 14.70 -62.33 -5.05
C LYS A 591 15.47 -62.03 -3.76
N GLY A 592 16.48 -62.85 -3.43
CA GLY A 592 17.21 -62.78 -2.18
C GLY A 592 16.47 -63.44 -1.02
N ASP A 593 15.40 -64.20 -1.28
CA ASP A 593 14.83 -65.10 -0.28
C ASP A 593 15.80 -66.26 -0.06
N GLN A 594 15.87 -66.74 1.20
CA GLN A 594 16.78 -67.82 1.55
C GLN A 594 16.02 -69.02 2.11
N TRP A 595 16.58 -70.21 1.92
CA TRP A 595 16.11 -71.46 2.50
C TRP A 595 17.24 -72.09 3.30
N VAL A 596 16.96 -72.38 4.56
CA VAL A 596 17.87 -73.08 5.43
C VAL A 596 17.53 -74.56 5.43
N VAL A 597 18.49 -75.39 5.03
CA VAL A 597 18.38 -76.85 5.00
C VAL A 597 19.32 -77.44 6.04
N GLN A 598 18.78 -78.17 7.01
CA GLN A 598 19.56 -78.75 8.12
C GLN A 598 19.02 -80.12 8.51
N LYS A 599 19.90 -81.03 8.96
CA LYS A 599 19.48 -82.28 9.60
C LYS A 599 19.14 -82.07 11.08
N ASP A 600 17.99 -82.59 11.50
CA ASP A 600 17.58 -82.60 12.90
C ASP A 600 18.49 -83.53 13.72
N LYS A 601 19.01 -83.02 14.84
CA LYS A 601 20.01 -83.72 15.67
C LYS A 601 19.45 -84.93 16.40
N ALA A 602 18.14 -85.02 16.62
CA ALA A 602 17.49 -86.09 17.38
C ALA A 602 16.90 -87.18 16.47
N THR A 603 16.41 -86.81 15.28
CA THR A 603 15.68 -87.70 14.37
C THR A 603 16.42 -88.03 13.08
N GLY A 604 17.48 -87.27 12.75
CA GLY A 604 18.23 -87.43 11.49
C GLY A 604 17.48 -87.01 10.23
N GLN A 605 16.24 -86.50 10.36
CA GLN A 605 15.43 -86.03 9.24
C GLN A 605 15.87 -84.63 8.81
N THR A 606 15.79 -84.35 7.50
CA THR A 606 16.14 -83.02 6.97
C THR A 606 14.96 -82.07 7.11
N LYS A 607 15.19 -80.92 7.73
CA LYS A 607 14.24 -79.82 7.83
C LYS A 607 14.63 -78.70 6.87
N VAL A 608 13.64 -78.19 6.15
CA VAL A 608 13.77 -77.03 5.26
C VAL A 608 12.93 -75.90 5.84
N MET A 609 13.52 -74.71 5.99
CA MET A 609 12.83 -73.52 6.50
C MET A 609 13.07 -72.35 5.55
N LYS A 610 11.99 -71.70 5.11
CA LYS A 610 12.09 -70.46 4.33
C LYS A 610 12.40 -69.28 5.27
N VAL A 611 13.27 -68.39 4.80
CA VAL A 611 13.70 -67.17 5.45
C VAL A 611 13.41 -66.03 4.48
N GLU A 612 12.22 -65.46 4.61
CA GLU A 612 11.75 -64.36 3.76
C GLU A 612 12.64 -63.13 3.93
N GLY A 613 13.02 -62.51 2.81
CA GLY A 613 13.94 -61.37 2.75
C GLY A 613 15.42 -61.71 3.00
N GLY A 614 15.73 -62.98 3.29
CA GLY A 614 17.09 -63.51 3.44
C GLY A 614 17.88 -62.88 4.58
N GLY A 615 19.15 -62.55 4.31
CA GLY A 615 20.04 -61.84 5.24
C GLY A 615 20.83 -62.71 6.21
N LEU A 616 20.75 -64.04 6.06
CA LEU A 616 21.67 -64.98 6.70
C LEU A 616 22.94 -65.07 5.85
N GLY A 617 24.07 -64.75 6.45
CA GLY A 617 25.37 -64.94 5.82
C GLY A 617 26.00 -66.26 6.26
N SER A 618 26.86 -66.84 5.41
CA SER A 618 28.05 -67.45 5.99
C SER A 618 28.84 -66.31 6.64
N ASN A 619 29.34 -66.49 7.85
CA ASN A 619 30.36 -65.58 8.37
C ASN A 619 31.63 -65.74 7.52
N ALA A 620 31.67 -65.16 6.32
CA ALA A 620 32.91 -64.93 5.60
C ALA A 620 33.60 -63.74 6.29
N MET A 621 34.28 -64.06 7.37
CA MET A 621 35.30 -63.23 8.00
C MET A 621 36.15 -62.63 6.86
N VAL A 622 36.16 -61.30 6.72
CA VAL A 622 37.08 -60.62 5.77
C VAL A 622 38.47 -61.18 6.04
N SER A 623 39.09 -61.80 5.04
CA SER A 623 40.34 -62.54 5.23
C SER A 623 41.42 -61.59 5.76
N GLY A 624 42.38 -62.11 6.53
CA GLY A 624 43.49 -61.29 7.04
C GLY A 624 44.26 -60.57 5.93
N GLU A 625 44.30 -61.18 4.75
CA GLU A 625 44.91 -60.64 3.54
C GLU A 625 44.08 -59.53 2.90
N ALA A 626 42.77 -59.72 2.76
CA ALA A 626 41.86 -58.67 2.29
C ALA A 626 41.88 -57.44 3.22
N LEU A 627 41.99 -57.66 4.54
CA LEU A 627 42.14 -56.57 5.52
C LEU A 627 43.41 -55.75 5.31
N ASP A 628 44.54 -56.39 4.97
CA ASP A 628 45.80 -55.69 4.71
C ASP A 628 45.75 -54.87 3.41
N ILE A 629 45.11 -55.41 2.37
CA ILE A 629 44.86 -54.70 1.10
C ILE A 629 43.94 -53.50 1.32
N LEU A 630 42.84 -53.66 2.07
CA LEU A 630 41.92 -52.57 2.44
C LEU A 630 42.64 -51.46 3.22
N LYS A 631 43.47 -51.85 4.20
CA LYS A 631 44.30 -50.92 4.97
C LYS A 631 45.26 -50.12 4.08
N LYS A 632 45.96 -50.79 3.16
CA LYS A 632 46.87 -50.14 2.20
C LYS A 632 46.13 -49.20 1.26
N ALA A 633 44.95 -49.59 0.78
CA ALA A 633 44.10 -48.77 -0.08
C ALA A 633 43.62 -47.50 0.63
N LEU A 634 43.12 -47.61 1.86
CA LEU A 634 42.69 -46.45 2.67
C LEU A 634 43.85 -45.51 3.03
N LYS A 635 45.02 -46.06 3.35
CA LYS A 635 46.23 -45.27 3.57
C LYS A 635 46.64 -44.51 2.31
N ALA A 636 46.52 -45.12 1.13
CA ALA A 636 46.79 -44.46 -0.14
C ALA A 636 45.76 -43.34 -0.42
N LEU A 637 44.48 -43.54 -0.12
CA LEU A 637 43.45 -42.50 -0.21
C LEU A 637 43.75 -41.32 0.69
N ARG A 638 44.15 -41.57 1.94
CA ARG A 638 44.54 -40.50 2.87
C ARG A 638 45.72 -39.66 2.36
N GLN A 639 46.62 -40.25 1.58
CA GLN A 639 47.71 -39.52 0.92
C GLN A 639 47.23 -38.75 -0.31
N THR A 640 46.34 -39.33 -1.12
CA THR A 640 45.75 -38.67 -2.30
C THR A 640 44.89 -37.47 -1.90
N TYR A 641 44.08 -37.61 -0.85
CA TYR A 641 43.17 -36.61 -0.31
C TYR A 641 43.72 -36.03 1.00
N SER A 642 44.96 -35.54 0.96
CA SER A 642 45.63 -34.92 2.10
C SER A 642 45.04 -33.55 2.44
N ASP A 643 45.30 -33.04 3.66
CA ASP A 643 44.84 -31.70 4.06
C ASP A 643 45.32 -30.60 3.10
N ALA A 644 46.51 -30.76 2.53
CA ALA A 644 47.02 -29.87 1.49
C ALA A 644 46.18 -29.92 0.21
N ALA A 645 45.81 -31.12 -0.26
CA ALA A 645 44.98 -31.28 -1.45
C ALA A 645 43.55 -30.72 -1.26
N ILE A 646 42.99 -30.85 -0.05
CA ILE A 646 41.69 -30.26 0.28
C ILE A 646 41.76 -28.73 0.35
N ASN A 647 42.84 -28.19 0.93
CA ASN A 647 43.07 -26.75 0.96
C ASN A 647 43.26 -26.16 -0.44
N ASP A 648 44.00 -26.85 -1.33
CA ASP A 648 44.17 -26.43 -2.74
C ASP A 648 42.81 -26.36 -3.47
N LEU A 649 41.92 -27.33 -3.24
CA LEU A 649 40.56 -27.32 -3.80
C LEU A 649 39.74 -26.15 -3.26
N LYS A 650 39.88 -25.85 -1.96
CA LYS A 650 39.20 -24.72 -1.32
C LYS A 650 39.68 -23.38 -1.87
N GLU A 651 40.99 -23.20 -2.01
CA GLU A 651 41.58 -21.99 -2.60
C GLU A 651 41.11 -21.79 -4.06
N ASN A 652 40.97 -22.88 -4.82
CA ASN A 652 40.41 -22.84 -6.17
C ASN A 652 38.94 -22.39 -6.19
N ILE A 653 38.11 -22.91 -5.28
CA ILE A 653 36.71 -22.47 -5.11
C ILE A 653 36.65 -20.98 -4.75
N ASP A 654 37.49 -20.52 -3.83
CA ASP A 654 37.53 -19.12 -3.41
C ASP A 654 37.93 -18.20 -4.58
N ALA A 655 38.88 -18.63 -5.41
CA ALA A 655 39.26 -17.92 -6.63
C ALA A 655 38.12 -17.86 -7.66
N LEU A 656 37.44 -18.98 -7.92
CA LEU A 656 36.30 -19.05 -8.84
C LEU A 656 35.11 -18.21 -8.36
N ASN A 657 34.84 -18.22 -7.06
CA ASN A 657 33.83 -17.36 -6.45
C ASN A 657 34.15 -15.88 -6.66
N LYS A 658 35.42 -15.49 -6.47
CA LYS A 658 35.86 -14.11 -6.71
C LYS A 658 35.72 -13.70 -8.17
N ASP A 659 36.03 -14.59 -9.11
CA ASP A 659 35.86 -14.35 -10.54
C ASP A 659 34.38 -14.20 -10.92
N LEU A 660 33.50 -15.02 -10.34
CA LEU A 660 32.05 -14.93 -10.55
C LEU A 660 31.48 -13.61 -10.02
N GLN A 661 31.88 -13.19 -8.81
CA GLN A 661 31.48 -11.90 -8.24
C GLN A 661 31.95 -10.72 -9.10
N THR A 662 33.17 -10.80 -9.64
CA THR A 662 33.70 -9.78 -10.55
C THR A 662 32.89 -9.70 -11.85
N ALA A 663 32.44 -10.83 -12.39
CA ALA A 663 31.59 -10.87 -13.58
C ALA A 663 30.20 -10.29 -13.32
N ILE A 664 29.60 -10.60 -12.16
CA ILE A 664 28.31 -10.02 -11.72
C ILE A 664 28.44 -8.50 -11.60
N GLN A 665 29.48 -8.00 -10.94
CA GLN A 665 29.69 -6.57 -10.77
C GLN A 665 29.88 -5.85 -12.10
N LYS A 666 30.70 -6.42 -13.00
CA LYS A 666 30.90 -5.87 -14.35
C LYS A 666 29.59 -5.79 -15.14
N HIS A 667 28.72 -6.79 -15.01
CA HIS A 667 27.41 -6.80 -15.66
C HIS A 667 26.48 -5.73 -15.06
N ASN A 668 26.45 -5.59 -13.73
CA ASN A 668 25.68 -4.55 -13.06
C ASN A 668 26.14 -3.13 -13.46
N ASP A 669 27.45 -2.91 -13.54
CA ASP A 669 28.01 -1.62 -13.95
C ASP A 669 27.61 -1.26 -15.39
N GLN A 670 27.55 -2.23 -16.30
CA GLN A 670 27.07 -2.04 -17.67
C GLN A 670 25.58 -1.62 -17.71
N ILE A 671 24.74 -2.25 -16.88
CA ILE A 671 23.32 -1.90 -16.77
C ILE A 671 23.15 -0.47 -16.24
N VAL A 672 23.86 -0.12 -15.17
CA VAL A 672 23.81 1.22 -14.56
C VAL A 672 24.29 2.30 -15.53
N THR A 673 25.34 2.04 -16.29
CA THR A 673 25.87 3.00 -17.28
C THR A 673 24.88 3.25 -18.42
N ASN A 674 24.17 2.20 -18.87
CA ASN A 674 23.13 2.32 -19.89
C ASN A 674 21.89 3.08 -19.41
N LEU A 675 21.54 2.97 -18.12
CA LEU A 675 20.46 3.75 -17.49
C LEU A 675 20.79 5.25 -17.39
N THR A 676 22.06 5.62 -17.25
CA THR A 676 22.48 7.04 -17.21
C THR A 676 22.59 7.71 -18.59
N ALA A 677 22.60 6.93 -19.68
CA ALA A 677 22.71 7.45 -21.05
C ALA A 677 21.35 7.78 -21.71
N SER A 678 20.22 7.33 -21.13
CA SER A 678 18.88 7.76 -21.53
C SER A 678 18.51 9.05 -20.79
N GLY A 679 18.43 10.15 -21.53
CA GLY A 679 18.33 11.51 -20.99
C GLY A 679 17.15 11.79 -20.02
N GLN A 680 17.33 12.89 -19.27
CA GLN A 680 16.38 13.56 -18.37
C GLN A 680 14.89 13.36 -18.69
N PRO A 681 14.05 13.05 -17.69
CA PRO A 681 12.61 13.29 -17.78
C PRO A 681 12.28 14.73 -17.35
N ASP A 682 11.65 15.48 -18.24
CA ASP A 682 10.88 16.67 -17.87
C ASP A 682 9.58 16.22 -17.15
N GLY A 683 9.47 16.55 -15.85
CA GLY A 683 8.22 16.49 -15.07
C GLY A 683 8.22 15.48 -13.91
N PRO A 684 7.33 15.64 -12.90
CA PRO A 684 7.20 14.72 -11.78
C PRO A 684 6.43 13.48 -12.23
N SER A 685 7.14 12.56 -12.89
CA SER A 685 6.66 11.22 -13.17
C SER A 685 6.76 10.39 -11.89
N ILE A 686 5.58 9.97 -11.43
CA ILE A 686 5.37 8.88 -10.49
C ILE A 686 6.17 7.68 -11.03
N PHE A 687 6.91 6.97 -10.18
CA PHE A 687 7.65 5.75 -10.53
C PHE A 687 6.68 4.70 -11.13
N SER A 688 6.48 4.75 -12.44
CA SER A 688 5.72 3.77 -13.21
C SER A 688 6.47 3.46 -14.50
N LYS A 689 7.64 2.86 -14.36
CA LYS A 689 8.27 2.07 -15.41
C LYS A 689 9.30 1.14 -14.78
N TYR A 690 8.82 0.00 -14.31
CA TYR A 690 9.63 -1.21 -14.43
C TYR A 690 9.63 -1.54 -15.93
N ASP A 691 10.51 -0.88 -16.69
CA ASP A 691 10.97 -1.51 -17.93
C ASP A 691 11.75 -2.73 -17.45
N LEU A 692 11.05 -3.86 -17.38
CA LEU A 692 11.65 -5.17 -17.53
C LEU A 692 12.52 -5.06 -18.78
N LEU A 693 13.83 -4.97 -18.59
CA LEU A 693 14.75 -5.58 -19.53
C LEU A 693 14.32 -7.04 -19.56
N GLU A 694 13.50 -7.41 -20.54
CA GLU A 694 13.37 -8.80 -20.94
C GLU A 694 14.79 -9.33 -21.02
N ALA A 695 15.10 -10.38 -20.25
CA ALA A 695 16.30 -11.17 -20.44
C ALA A 695 16.24 -11.92 -21.80
N LYS A 696 15.79 -11.25 -22.87
CA LYS A 696 15.84 -11.74 -24.26
C LYS A 696 17.25 -11.66 -24.84
N ASP A 697 18.16 -10.91 -24.21
CA ASP A 697 19.58 -10.89 -24.56
C ASP A 697 20.45 -11.64 -23.54
N ALA A 698 19.86 -12.49 -22.69
CA ALA A 698 20.63 -13.60 -22.13
C ALA A 698 20.87 -14.58 -23.28
N SER A 699 21.93 -14.35 -24.04
CA SER A 699 22.45 -15.40 -24.93
C SER A 699 22.58 -16.68 -24.11
N GLU A 700 22.22 -17.82 -24.68
CA GLU A 700 22.38 -19.17 -24.10
C GLU A 700 23.87 -19.54 -23.88
N ASN A 701 24.75 -18.57 -23.62
CA ASN A 701 26.18 -18.70 -23.38
C ASN A 701 26.70 -17.44 -22.65
N SER A 702 26.06 -17.03 -21.55
CA SER A 702 26.56 -15.91 -20.76
C SER A 702 27.82 -16.33 -19.97
N ALA A 703 28.79 -15.42 -19.80
CA ALA A 703 29.99 -15.70 -19.00
C ALA A 703 29.64 -16.12 -17.56
N PHE A 704 28.52 -15.61 -17.04
CA PHE A 704 27.97 -15.97 -15.73
C PHE A 704 27.58 -17.45 -15.64
N GLU A 705 26.82 -17.98 -16.60
CA GLU A 705 26.39 -19.39 -16.59
C GLU A 705 27.58 -20.34 -16.66
N ASN A 706 28.57 -20.03 -17.51
CA ASN A 706 29.79 -20.84 -17.61
C ASN A 706 30.62 -20.81 -16.32
N GLN A 707 30.82 -19.63 -15.72
CA GLN A 707 31.57 -19.51 -14.47
C GLN A 707 30.83 -20.14 -13.28
N SER A 708 29.50 -20.03 -13.25
CA SER A 708 28.64 -20.65 -12.23
C SER A 708 28.67 -22.18 -12.32
N ALA A 709 28.60 -22.74 -13.53
CA ALA A 709 28.72 -24.18 -13.74
C ALA A 709 30.09 -24.72 -13.31
N VAL A 710 31.18 -24.06 -13.71
CA VAL A 710 32.55 -24.43 -13.32
C VAL A 710 32.74 -24.37 -11.79
N LEU A 711 32.20 -23.34 -11.14
CA LEU A 711 32.22 -23.25 -9.68
C LEU A 711 31.47 -24.42 -9.03
N LYS A 712 30.27 -24.76 -9.52
CA LYS A 712 29.46 -25.85 -8.98
C LYS A 712 30.12 -27.23 -9.16
N ASP A 713 30.78 -27.46 -10.29
CA ASP A 713 31.56 -28.68 -10.52
C ASP A 713 32.75 -28.78 -9.54
N LYS A 714 33.41 -27.65 -9.24
CA LYS A 714 34.51 -27.61 -8.27
C LYS A 714 34.06 -27.74 -6.82
N GLU A 715 32.91 -27.18 -6.45
CA GLU A 715 32.28 -27.42 -5.15
C GLU A 715 31.92 -28.90 -4.96
N LEU A 716 31.42 -29.56 -6.02
CA LEU A 716 31.15 -30.99 -5.98
C LEU A 716 32.44 -31.80 -5.77
N GLU A 717 33.50 -31.50 -6.51
CA GLU A 717 34.82 -32.13 -6.35
C GLU A 717 35.38 -31.95 -4.93
N PHE A 718 35.26 -30.75 -4.35
CA PHE A 718 35.68 -30.47 -2.97
C PHE A 718 34.88 -31.27 -1.94
N ASN A 719 33.55 -31.36 -2.11
CA ASN A 719 32.69 -32.12 -1.21
C ASN A 719 32.99 -33.61 -1.27
N GLU A 720 33.19 -34.16 -2.48
CA GLU A 720 33.62 -35.55 -2.67
C GLU A 720 34.98 -35.81 -2.00
N ALA A 721 35.96 -34.95 -2.25
CA ALA A 721 37.30 -35.07 -1.69
C ALA A 721 37.30 -35.01 -0.16
N THR A 722 36.52 -34.10 0.43
CA THR A 722 36.40 -33.94 1.88
C THR A 722 35.76 -35.17 2.54
N LEU A 723 34.73 -35.75 1.91
CA LEU A 723 34.13 -36.99 2.41
C LEU A 723 35.10 -38.16 2.35
N ILE A 724 35.80 -38.33 1.22
CA ILE A 724 36.79 -39.40 1.06
C ILE A 724 37.91 -39.23 2.09
N GLN A 725 38.36 -38.00 2.34
CA GLN A 725 39.34 -37.70 3.36
C GLN A 725 38.83 -38.07 4.76
N PHE A 726 37.60 -37.68 5.11
CA PHE A 726 37.00 -37.98 6.40
C PHE A 726 36.95 -39.49 6.65
N VAL A 727 36.45 -40.26 5.69
CA VAL A 727 36.39 -41.72 5.78
C VAL A 727 37.79 -42.33 5.87
N ALA A 728 38.73 -41.91 5.02
CA ALA A 728 40.09 -42.45 5.01
C ALA A 728 40.92 -42.06 6.25
N ARG A 729 40.53 -41.00 6.97
CA ARG A 729 41.18 -40.55 8.19
C ARG A 729 40.60 -41.20 9.44
N ASP A 730 39.28 -41.31 9.51
CA ASP A 730 38.57 -41.66 10.74
C ASP A 730 38.25 -43.18 10.82
N LEU A 731 38.28 -43.90 9.68
CA LEU A 731 38.18 -45.37 9.63
C LEU A 731 39.58 -46.00 9.56
N ASP A 732 40.18 -46.27 10.73
CA ASP A 732 41.55 -46.81 10.84
C ASP A 732 41.66 -48.03 11.78
N THR A 733 40.54 -48.57 12.26
CA THR A 733 40.54 -49.78 13.09
C THR A 733 40.31 -51.05 12.28
N LYS A 734 40.69 -52.18 12.86
CA LYS A 734 40.48 -53.50 12.25
C LYS A 734 38.99 -53.79 11.99
N ASP A 735 38.10 -53.28 12.83
CA ASP A 735 36.66 -53.50 12.66
C ASP A 735 36.07 -52.55 11.59
N ASP A 736 36.62 -51.35 11.41
CA ASP A 736 36.25 -50.46 10.31
C ASP A 736 36.60 -51.06 8.94
N TYR A 737 37.78 -51.66 8.83
CA TYR A 737 38.17 -52.35 7.59
C TYR A 737 37.29 -53.56 7.30
N LYS A 738 36.82 -54.28 8.32
CA LYS A 738 35.84 -55.37 8.11
C LYS A 738 34.53 -54.82 7.61
N MET A 739 34.05 -53.72 8.20
CA MET A 739 32.81 -53.06 7.78
C MET A 739 32.87 -52.67 6.30
N ILE A 740 33.96 -52.02 5.86
CA ILE A 740 34.17 -51.68 4.44
C ILE A 740 34.27 -52.95 3.60
N GLY A 741 35.00 -53.96 4.05
CA GLY A 741 35.18 -55.22 3.33
C GLY A 741 33.91 -56.06 3.18
N HIS A 742 32.92 -55.87 4.05
CA HIS A 742 31.60 -56.51 3.95
C HIS A 742 30.73 -55.85 2.87
N GLU A 743 30.79 -54.53 2.76
CA GLU A 743 29.98 -53.75 1.81
C GLU A 743 30.62 -53.67 0.42
N LEU A 744 31.96 -53.71 0.33
CA LEU A 744 32.67 -53.53 -0.93
C LEU A 744 32.55 -54.77 -1.84
N ARG A 745 32.10 -54.55 -3.07
CA ARG A 745 32.07 -55.55 -4.15
C ARG A 745 32.98 -55.13 -5.29
N ILE A 746 33.78 -56.07 -5.79
CA ILE A 746 34.71 -55.84 -6.90
C ILE A 746 34.40 -56.89 -7.96
N ASP A 747 34.02 -56.46 -9.16
CA ASP A 747 33.57 -57.35 -10.25
C ASP A 747 32.49 -58.35 -9.78
N ASN A 748 31.56 -57.87 -8.95
CA ASN A 748 30.47 -58.63 -8.31
C ASN A 748 30.93 -59.72 -7.31
N GLN A 749 32.18 -59.70 -6.87
CA GLN A 749 32.74 -60.63 -5.89
C GLN A 749 33.06 -59.92 -4.56
N SER A 750 33.21 -60.69 -3.47
CA SER A 750 33.73 -60.13 -2.21
C SER A 750 35.19 -59.70 -2.37
N VAL A 751 35.66 -58.76 -1.55
CA VAL A 751 37.07 -58.34 -1.55
C VAL A 751 38.01 -59.52 -1.28
N SER A 752 37.58 -60.48 -0.46
CA SER A 752 38.36 -61.67 -0.14
C SER A 752 38.50 -62.61 -1.34
N ASP A 753 37.42 -62.82 -2.08
CA ASP A 753 37.43 -63.68 -3.28
C ASP A 753 38.20 -63.03 -4.42
N TYR A 754 38.01 -61.72 -4.61
CA TYR A 754 38.73 -60.94 -5.61
C TYR A 754 40.25 -60.97 -5.37
N ALA A 755 40.68 -60.70 -4.13
CA ALA A 755 42.11 -60.72 -3.78
C ALA A 755 42.72 -62.12 -4.00
N ALA A 756 42.01 -63.18 -3.58
CA ALA A 756 42.45 -64.56 -3.78
C ALA A 756 42.55 -64.93 -5.28
N ALA A 757 41.56 -64.55 -6.09
CA ALA A 757 41.52 -64.80 -7.52
C ALA A 757 42.65 -64.09 -8.27
N GLN A 758 42.92 -62.82 -7.95
CA GLN A 758 43.99 -62.05 -8.59
C GLN A 758 45.38 -62.55 -8.22
N LYS A 759 45.57 -63.00 -6.97
CA LYS A 759 46.83 -63.58 -6.54
C LYS A 759 47.09 -64.95 -7.18
N ALA A 760 46.05 -65.77 -7.37
CA ALA A 760 46.16 -67.01 -8.15
C ALA A 760 46.59 -66.76 -9.60
N GLN A 761 46.36 -65.55 -10.13
CA GLN A 761 46.80 -65.09 -11.44
C GLN A 761 48.17 -64.38 -11.42
N ASN A 762 48.88 -64.37 -10.29
CA ASN A 762 50.15 -63.65 -10.08
C ASN A 762 50.08 -62.13 -10.30
N THR A 763 48.92 -61.50 -10.10
CA THR A 763 48.77 -60.05 -10.17
C THR A 763 49.54 -59.35 -9.03
N PRO A 764 50.35 -58.31 -9.30
CA PRO A 764 51.06 -57.57 -8.26
C PRO A 764 50.11 -56.96 -7.23
N GLU A 765 50.44 -57.08 -5.95
CA GLU A 765 49.60 -56.59 -4.85
C GLU A 765 49.30 -55.09 -4.94
N SER A 766 50.22 -54.29 -5.52
CA SER A 766 49.99 -52.87 -5.77
C SER A 766 48.84 -52.61 -6.75
N GLN A 767 48.69 -53.44 -7.80
CA GLN A 767 47.59 -53.33 -8.75
C GLN A 767 46.25 -53.75 -8.12
N ILE A 768 46.28 -54.79 -7.28
CA ILE A 768 45.10 -55.22 -6.51
C ILE A 768 44.67 -54.09 -5.56
N THR A 769 45.64 -53.48 -4.85
CA THR A 769 45.40 -52.35 -3.95
C THR A 769 44.84 -51.13 -4.69
N ASP A 770 45.36 -50.79 -5.88
CA ASP A 770 44.86 -49.67 -6.67
C ASP A 770 43.44 -49.89 -7.19
N LYS A 771 43.09 -51.12 -7.57
CA LYS A 771 41.72 -51.47 -7.96
C LYS A 771 40.77 -51.37 -6.76
N VAL A 772 41.15 -51.95 -5.62
CA VAL A 772 40.39 -51.83 -4.36
C VAL A 772 40.20 -50.36 -3.96
N LYS A 773 41.26 -49.54 -4.04
CA LYS A 773 41.22 -48.10 -3.81
C LYS A 773 40.18 -47.40 -4.69
N THR A 774 40.17 -47.74 -5.98
CA THR A 774 39.23 -47.16 -6.95
C THR A 774 37.79 -47.55 -6.63
N GLU A 775 37.54 -48.81 -6.26
CA GLU A 775 36.20 -49.28 -5.89
C GLU A 775 35.73 -48.71 -4.55
N ILE A 776 36.63 -48.44 -3.59
CA ILE A 776 36.27 -47.71 -2.36
C ILE A 776 35.78 -46.31 -2.70
N VAL A 777 36.47 -45.59 -3.61
CA VAL A 777 36.02 -44.27 -4.08
C VAL A 777 34.67 -44.36 -4.79
N ALA A 778 34.46 -45.38 -5.62
CA ALA A 778 33.18 -45.61 -6.30
C ALA A 778 32.04 -45.89 -5.31
N LEU A 779 32.28 -46.74 -4.31
CA LEU A 779 31.33 -47.01 -3.23
C LEU A 779 30.97 -45.75 -2.45
N LEU A 780 31.98 -44.95 -2.06
CA LEU A 780 31.76 -43.69 -1.33
C LEU A 780 31.02 -42.66 -2.18
N ARG A 781 31.29 -42.57 -3.48
CA ARG A 781 30.51 -41.74 -4.41
C ARG A 781 29.08 -42.21 -4.53
N GLN A 782 28.84 -43.51 -4.62
CA GLN A 782 27.50 -44.07 -4.66
C GLN A 782 26.73 -43.74 -3.36
N ILE A 783 27.38 -43.88 -2.20
CA ILE A 783 26.81 -43.49 -0.90
C ILE A 783 26.55 -41.98 -0.87
N PHE A 784 27.48 -41.15 -1.34
CA PHE A 784 27.32 -39.69 -1.36
C PHE A 784 26.19 -39.24 -2.28
N ILE A 785 26.08 -39.79 -3.48
CA ILE A 785 24.95 -39.53 -4.39
C ILE A 785 23.65 -39.97 -3.71
N THR A 786 23.65 -41.14 -3.07
CA THR A 786 22.50 -41.68 -2.34
C THR A 786 22.08 -40.79 -1.17
N TYR A 787 23.04 -40.22 -0.45
CA TYR A 787 22.81 -39.37 0.71
C TYR A 787 22.47 -37.93 0.29
N SER A 788 23.11 -37.40 -0.74
CA SER A 788 22.88 -36.06 -1.29
C SER A 788 21.52 -35.93 -1.97
N ASN A 789 20.95 -36.99 -2.57
CA ASN A 789 19.53 -36.94 -2.97
C ASN A 789 18.58 -37.40 -1.85
N SER A 790 19.06 -37.73 -0.65
CA SER A 790 18.19 -37.94 0.52
C SER A 790 18.05 -36.71 1.42
N GLN A 791 18.97 -35.74 1.26
CA GLN A 791 19.05 -34.46 2.01
C GLN A 791 18.67 -33.24 1.14
N LYS A 792 18.51 -33.41 -0.17
CA LYS A 792 17.93 -32.42 -1.10
C LYS A 792 16.60 -32.92 -1.58
#